data_AF-A0A9Q4AQV5-F1
#
_entry.id   AF-A0A9Q4AQV5-F1
#
_cell.length_a   1.000
_cell.length_b   1.000
_cell.length_c   1.000
_cell.angle_alpha   90.00
_cell.angle_beta   90.00
_cell.angle_gamma   90.00
#
_symmetry.space_group_name_H-M   'P 1'
#
loop_
_entity.id
_entity.type
_entity.pdbx_description
1 polymer ?
#
loop_
_entity_poly.entity_id
_entity_poly.type
_entity_poly.pdbx_seq_one_letter_code
_entity_poly.pdbx_strand_id
1 'polypeptide(L)'
;MFAIAPAMGKANLSAGQLKLLTGKARWIFRVGEAGFPTVPTIAITRAAWEELQSERSRQDTRLRTHWVACLYKLVAKDGNPPQLVVRTSASAHNSGLAPARLGIAAPTAPEDAVDPSRPLAKAIKQAFESYGFFGRGWTGPRHEDDRGRQIVLVQARMDGEIEQFLTRNATTGSLGPAPLNGSPLPRLPEGVGALIELLDAKAGRHMACLVAINKKQVTFLSARPVQAGAGAELEAAVDRVERKIWTPHNAVSRVDASRLALMLHPRLKSPEEVTPIAMGLGVSPGAASGIITFSADDAARLRARGKHCILVVNETGPADIEGMKAATGILTARGGMSSHAGVIARITGKPCVAGVRSLTVDTLEMVCRIGDREFRAGDRLTIDGTDGAVYLGNLPLAQPQIGGAISKLLSWSDASRRIAVRTNVETVESAQTALSFGAEGIGLARSEHMFFSPERMVALRRMILSEDEDARSRALAGLVDFQTGDYSALFSAMRGLPVTVRLFDPPLHEFLPRTDEEIEDTAASLGVAVRALRLRLERIAEINPMLGHRGVRLAITYPEILQMQMQAVLAGARAASERQAEPVVIEVMVPFVSTATEVSWVRERVFAMLENSGLTRSDRVRFSFGTMIELPRACLRAGDIASMVDFISFGTNDLTQTTFGISRDDAPAFLAAYHRKGVYERDPFVTIDEKGVGEMITIAIARGKAANPRLKIGICGEHAGDPTSLQFFAGLGVDYVSCSPYRVPVARLTLAQASA
;
A
#
# COMPACT_ATOMS: atom_id res chain seq x y z
N MET A 1 -14.73 -4.52 40.41
CA MET A 1 -13.33 -4.66 40.83
C MET A 1 -13.04 -6.11 41.22
N PHE A 2 -11.86 -6.63 40.87
CA PHE A 2 -11.49 -8.03 41.09
C PHE A 2 -9.96 -8.25 40.98
N ALA A 3 -9.42 -9.22 41.72
CA ALA A 3 -8.01 -9.59 41.65
C ALA A 3 -7.73 -10.42 40.40
N ILE A 4 -6.79 -9.98 39.57
CA ILE A 4 -6.37 -10.68 38.34
C ILE A 4 -5.08 -11.49 38.54
N ALA A 5 -4.32 -11.17 39.58
CA ALA A 5 -3.19 -11.94 40.07
C ALA A 5 -3.15 -11.73 41.59
N PRO A 6 -3.72 -12.60 42.43
CA PRO A 6 -3.62 -12.43 43.89
C PRO A 6 -2.22 -12.81 44.38
N ALA A 7 -1.81 -12.26 45.52
CA ALA A 7 -0.55 -12.62 46.17
C ALA A 7 -0.51 -14.08 46.64
N MET A 8 -1.68 -14.67 46.90
CA MET A 8 -1.85 -16.07 47.28
C MET A 8 -2.97 -16.73 46.47
N GLY A 9 -2.71 -17.96 46.01
CA GLY A 9 -3.66 -18.74 45.22
C GLY A 9 -3.72 -18.31 43.75
N LYS A 10 -4.77 -18.74 43.05
CA LYS A 10 -5.02 -18.38 41.65
C LYS A 10 -6.18 -17.38 41.56
N ALA A 11 -6.15 -16.51 40.56
CA ALA A 11 -7.29 -15.66 40.24
C ALA A 11 -8.46 -16.53 39.75
N ASN A 12 -9.66 -16.29 40.28
CA ASN A 12 -10.89 -16.93 39.83
C ASN A 12 -11.80 -15.88 39.21
N LEU A 13 -11.80 -15.79 37.88
CA LEU A 13 -12.54 -14.79 37.11
C LEU A 13 -13.71 -15.44 36.36
N SER A 14 -14.88 -14.84 36.47
CA SER A 14 -16.04 -15.19 35.63
C SER A 14 -15.79 -14.86 34.15
N ALA A 15 -16.57 -15.48 33.26
CA ALA A 15 -16.53 -15.18 31.82
C ALA A 15 -16.76 -13.69 31.51
N GLY A 16 -17.63 -13.02 32.28
CA GLY A 16 -17.86 -11.57 32.17
C GLY A 16 -16.63 -10.75 32.55
N GLN A 17 -15.93 -11.11 33.63
CA GLN A 17 -14.70 -10.44 34.05
C GLN A 17 -13.56 -10.64 33.06
N LEU A 18 -13.43 -11.83 32.47
CA LEU A 18 -12.44 -12.10 31.44
C LEU A 18 -12.62 -11.20 30.20
N LYS A 19 -13.88 -10.93 29.79
CA LYS A 19 -14.19 -10.03 28.66
C LYS A 19 -13.78 -8.58 28.92
N LEU A 20 -13.66 -8.16 30.18
CA LEU A 20 -13.24 -6.81 30.53
C LEU A 20 -11.72 -6.62 30.40
N LEU A 21 -10.92 -7.68 30.50
CA LEU A 21 -9.45 -7.57 30.51
C LEU A 21 -8.90 -7.04 29.17
N THR A 22 -8.32 -5.84 29.21
CA THR A 22 -7.64 -5.21 28.08
C THR A 22 -6.23 -4.76 28.46
N GLY A 23 -5.36 -4.54 27.47
CA GLY A 23 -4.02 -4.02 27.68
C GLY A 23 -3.16 -4.84 28.64
N LYS A 24 -2.51 -4.17 29.60
CA LYS A 24 -1.64 -4.79 30.62
C LYS A 24 -2.39 -5.82 31.46
N ALA A 25 -3.66 -5.55 31.81
CA ALA A 25 -4.50 -6.43 32.64
C ALA A 25 -4.60 -7.83 32.02
N ARG A 26 -4.80 -7.90 30.70
CA ARG A 26 -4.87 -9.16 29.95
C ARG A 26 -3.57 -9.96 30.07
N TRP A 27 -2.43 -9.30 29.92
CA TRP A 27 -1.13 -9.98 29.98
C TRP A 27 -0.75 -10.44 31.38
N ILE A 28 -1.02 -9.62 32.40
CA ILE A 28 -0.83 -9.98 33.81
C ILE A 28 -1.63 -11.22 34.15
N PHE A 29 -2.92 -11.25 33.81
CA PHE A 29 -3.75 -12.43 34.04
C PHE A 29 -3.23 -13.67 33.31
N ARG A 30 -2.89 -13.56 32.02
CA ARG A 30 -2.41 -14.69 31.20
C ARG A 30 -1.10 -15.29 31.71
N VAL A 31 -0.16 -14.44 32.15
CA VAL A 31 1.13 -14.89 32.69
C VAL A 31 0.93 -15.55 34.06
N GLY A 32 0.08 -14.98 34.93
CA GLY A 32 -0.28 -15.58 36.21
C GLY A 32 -1.05 -16.90 36.08
N GLU A 33 -1.98 -16.99 35.11
CA GLU A 33 -2.73 -18.21 34.77
C GLU A 33 -1.80 -19.35 34.36
N ALA A 34 -0.73 -19.03 33.62
CA ALA A 34 0.31 -19.97 33.20
C ALA A 34 1.29 -20.35 34.32
N GLY A 35 1.14 -19.81 35.54
CA GLY A 35 1.93 -20.18 36.72
C GLY A 35 3.25 -19.43 36.90
N PHE A 36 3.51 -18.40 36.10
CA PHE A 36 4.70 -17.57 36.28
C PHE A 36 4.54 -16.60 37.46
N PRO A 37 5.62 -16.35 38.24
CA PRO A 37 5.60 -15.33 39.29
C PRO A 37 5.19 -13.98 38.70
N THR A 38 4.05 -13.47 39.17
CA THR A 38 3.41 -12.27 38.62
C THR A 38 3.07 -11.33 39.77
N VAL A 39 3.26 -10.04 39.55
CA VAL A 39 2.97 -9.03 40.56
C VAL A 39 1.50 -9.09 41.01
N PRO A 40 1.24 -9.10 42.32
CA PRO A 40 -0.13 -9.03 42.82
C PRO A 40 -0.86 -7.81 42.24
N THR A 41 -2.00 -8.03 41.59
CA THR A 41 -2.72 -7.02 40.82
C THR A 41 -4.24 -7.15 40.95
N ILE A 42 -4.89 -6.01 41.14
CA ILE A 42 -6.34 -5.84 41.08
C ILE A 42 -6.68 -4.96 39.89
N ALA A 43 -7.75 -5.33 39.18
CA ALA A 43 -8.37 -4.50 38.15
C ALA A 43 -9.63 -3.81 38.71
N ILE A 44 -9.72 -2.50 38.52
CA ILE A 44 -10.92 -1.71 38.77
C ILE A 44 -11.42 -1.13 37.44
N THR A 45 -12.68 -1.39 37.10
CA THR A 45 -13.34 -0.80 35.93
C THR A 45 -13.84 0.60 36.25
N ARG A 46 -14.00 1.43 35.22
CA ARG A 46 -14.59 2.76 35.40
C ARG A 46 -15.97 2.68 36.06
N ALA A 47 -16.85 1.79 35.60
CA ALA A 47 -18.18 1.62 36.18
C ALA A 47 -18.12 1.29 37.68
N ALA A 48 -17.21 0.41 38.10
CA ALA A 48 -17.03 0.09 39.52
C ALA A 48 -16.48 1.28 40.32
N TRP A 49 -15.59 2.08 39.72
CA TRP A 49 -15.06 3.28 40.37
C TRP A 49 -16.11 4.38 40.52
N GLU A 50 -16.89 4.66 39.47
CA GLU A 50 -17.97 5.64 39.50
C GLU A 50 -19.04 5.24 40.51
N GLU A 51 -19.41 3.96 40.58
CA GLU A 51 -20.34 3.47 41.59
C GLU A 51 -19.76 3.54 43.02
N LEU A 52 -18.47 3.26 43.23
CA LEU A 52 -17.82 3.48 44.54
C LEU A 52 -17.90 4.94 45.00
N GLN A 53 -17.74 5.90 44.07
CA GLN A 53 -17.88 7.32 44.38
C GLN A 53 -19.34 7.69 44.71
N SER A 54 -20.30 7.09 44.00
CA SER A 54 -21.74 7.24 44.26
C SER A 54 -22.18 6.60 45.59
N GLU A 55 -21.62 5.44 45.95
CA GLU A 55 -21.85 4.79 47.24
C GLU A 55 -21.32 5.66 48.38
N ARG A 56 -20.13 6.24 48.21
CA ARG A 56 -19.53 7.15 49.19
C ARG A 56 -20.40 8.39 49.44
N SER A 57 -20.97 9.00 48.41
CA SER A 57 -21.86 10.17 48.59
C SER A 57 -23.18 9.78 49.27
N ARG A 58 -23.65 8.54 49.06
CA ARG A 58 -24.83 7.97 49.72
C ARG A 58 -24.57 7.40 51.12
N GLN A 59 -23.31 7.40 51.59
CA GLN A 59 -22.89 6.81 52.87
C GLN A 59 -23.21 5.30 53.02
N ASP A 60 -23.34 4.56 51.93
CA ASP A 60 -23.44 3.09 51.92
C ASP A 60 -22.01 2.49 51.98
N THR A 61 -21.89 1.19 52.24
CA THR A 61 -20.62 0.49 52.48
C THR A 61 -20.46 -0.82 51.71
N ARG A 62 -21.46 -1.29 50.96
CA ARG A 62 -21.46 -2.63 50.37
C ARG A 62 -20.30 -2.86 49.38
N LEU A 63 -20.13 -2.00 48.39
CA LEU A 63 -19.03 -2.06 47.41
C LEU A 63 -17.70 -1.65 48.03
N ARG A 64 -17.69 -0.72 48.99
CA ARG A 64 -16.47 -0.36 49.74
C ARG A 64 -15.91 -1.58 50.48
N THR A 65 -16.76 -2.36 51.15
CA THR A 65 -16.35 -3.61 51.82
C THR A 65 -15.75 -4.60 50.81
N HIS A 66 -16.37 -4.75 49.64
CA HIS A 66 -15.83 -5.60 48.56
C HIS A 66 -14.50 -5.07 48.00
N TRP A 67 -14.35 -3.75 47.87
CA TRP A 67 -13.12 -3.10 47.42
C TRP A 67 -11.96 -3.36 48.37
N VAL A 68 -12.19 -3.15 49.67
CA VAL A 68 -11.21 -3.41 50.72
C VAL A 68 -10.85 -4.89 50.78
N ALA A 69 -11.83 -5.79 50.69
CA ALA A 69 -11.59 -7.23 50.59
C ALA A 69 -10.74 -7.61 49.36
N CYS A 70 -10.92 -6.92 48.23
CA CYS A 70 -10.04 -7.08 47.08
C CYS A 70 -8.61 -6.60 47.39
N LEU A 71 -8.43 -5.44 48.02
CA LEU A 71 -7.10 -4.91 48.37
C LEU A 71 -6.28 -5.87 49.24
N TYR A 72 -6.92 -6.59 50.16
CA TYR A 72 -6.26 -7.64 50.94
C TYR A 72 -5.67 -8.77 50.08
N LYS A 73 -6.14 -8.98 48.84
CA LYS A 73 -5.55 -9.95 47.90
C LYS A 73 -4.17 -9.52 47.39
N LEU A 74 -3.71 -8.31 47.66
CA LEU A 74 -2.34 -7.85 47.38
C LEU A 74 -1.35 -8.19 48.50
N VAL A 75 -1.85 -8.55 49.69
CA VAL A 75 -1.02 -8.79 50.88
C VAL A 75 -0.42 -10.20 50.83
N ALA A 76 0.89 -10.29 51.03
CA ALA A 76 1.62 -11.55 51.03
C ALA A 76 1.45 -12.31 52.36
N LYS A 77 2.11 -13.48 52.49
CA LYS A 77 2.01 -14.33 53.69
C LYS A 77 2.53 -13.69 54.97
N ASP A 78 3.36 -12.66 54.86
CA ASP A 78 3.92 -11.93 56.00
C ASP A 78 2.89 -10.97 56.64
N GLY A 79 1.74 -10.76 56.00
CA GLY A 79 0.65 -9.94 56.52
C GLY A 79 0.86 -8.42 56.36
N ASN A 80 2.00 -7.99 55.81
CA ASN A 80 2.31 -6.56 55.66
C ASN A 80 1.70 -6.00 54.37
N PRO A 81 0.96 -4.88 54.41
CA PRO A 81 0.46 -4.24 53.21
C PRO A 81 1.62 -3.72 52.35
N PRO A 82 1.72 -4.11 51.06
CA PRO A 82 2.76 -3.58 50.20
C PRO A 82 2.47 -2.11 49.88
N GLN A 83 3.51 -1.35 49.53
CA GLN A 83 3.28 -0.11 48.79
C GLN A 83 2.58 -0.43 47.46
N LEU A 84 1.79 0.51 46.97
CA LEU A 84 0.92 0.33 45.81
C LEU A 84 1.44 1.10 44.60
N VAL A 85 1.13 0.55 43.43
CA VAL A 85 1.35 1.15 42.13
C VAL A 85 0.02 1.25 41.39
N VAL A 86 -0.30 2.44 40.90
CA VAL A 86 -1.52 2.68 40.10
C VAL A 86 -1.14 2.97 38.65
N ARG A 87 -1.76 2.27 37.70
CA ARG A 87 -1.50 2.46 36.26
C ARG A 87 -2.72 2.20 35.39
N THR A 88 -2.75 2.81 34.22
CA THR A 88 -3.78 2.58 33.19
C THR A 88 -3.54 1.27 32.43
N SER A 89 -4.64 0.67 31.95
CA SER A 89 -4.64 -0.51 31.09
C SER A 89 -5.51 -0.27 29.86
N ALA A 90 -4.89 0.15 28.76
CA ALA A 90 -5.54 0.39 27.48
C ALA A 90 -5.09 -0.62 26.43
N SER A 91 -5.93 -0.89 25.44
CA SER A 91 -5.65 -1.80 24.31
C SER A 91 -4.50 -1.30 23.43
N ALA A 92 -4.35 0.01 23.30
CA ALA A 92 -3.29 0.68 22.57
C ALA A 92 -2.51 1.65 23.47
N HIS A 93 -1.24 1.90 23.12
CA HIS A 93 -0.44 2.91 23.79
C HIS A 93 -0.86 4.31 23.31
N ASN A 94 -0.98 5.25 24.24
CA ASN A 94 -1.32 6.64 23.96
C ASN A 94 -0.56 7.54 24.95
N SER A 95 0.05 8.61 24.44
CA SER A 95 0.82 9.59 25.23
C SER A 95 -0.04 10.42 26.18
N GLY A 96 -1.35 10.51 25.96
CA GLY A 96 -2.30 11.22 26.84
C GLY A 96 -2.68 10.45 28.11
N LEU A 97 -2.38 9.16 28.21
CA LEU A 97 -2.68 8.37 29.41
C LEU A 97 -1.68 8.67 30.53
N ALA A 98 -2.18 8.71 31.77
CA ALA A 98 -1.35 8.99 32.93
C ALA A 98 -0.22 7.95 33.08
N PRO A 99 1.03 8.38 33.40
CA PRO A 99 2.12 7.46 33.71
C PRO A 99 1.81 6.69 35.00
N ALA A 100 2.53 5.59 35.21
CA ALA A 100 2.37 4.78 36.42
C ALA A 100 2.78 5.61 37.65
N ARG A 101 1.93 5.61 38.69
CA ARG A 101 2.24 6.21 39.99
C ARG A 101 2.75 5.17 40.94
N LEU A 102 3.96 5.38 41.44
CA LEU A 102 4.70 4.44 42.28
C LEU A 102 4.69 4.89 43.74
N GLY A 103 4.90 3.95 44.66
CA GLY A 103 5.15 4.26 46.08
C GLY A 103 3.94 4.78 46.86
N ILE A 104 2.71 4.44 46.43
CA ILE A 104 1.50 4.85 47.12
C ILE A 104 1.35 4.04 48.41
N ALA A 105 1.22 4.68 49.56
CA ALA A 105 0.98 3.96 50.81
C ALA A 105 -0.35 3.20 50.77
N ALA A 106 -0.40 2.00 51.38
CA ALA A 106 -1.64 1.27 51.56
C ALA A 106 -2.60 2.07 52.47
N PRO A 107 -3.92 2.04 52.21
CA PRO A 107 -4.88 2.75 53.04
C PRO A 107 -4.92 2.18 54.46
N THR A 108 -4.87 3.06 55.46
CA THR A 108 -4.92 2.69 56.88
C THR A 108 -6.35 2.48 57.39
N ALA A 109 -7.33 3.15 56.76
CA ALA A 109 -8.75 2.95 57.03
C ALA A 109 -9.52 2.62 55.72
N PRO A 110 -10.65 1.87 55.79
CA PRO A 110 -11.50 1.58 54.64
C PRO A 110 -11.92 2.81 53.83
N GLU A 111 -12.19 3.93 54.53
CA GLU A 111 -12.61 5.20 53.93
C GLU A 111 -11.52 5.81 53.02
N ASP A 112 -10.25 5.63 53.39
CA ASP A 112 -9.11 6.18 52.64
C ASP A 112 -8.93 5.51 51.28
N ALA A 113 -9.47 4.29 51.11
CA ALA A 113 -9.37 3.53 49.87
C ALA A 113 -10.29 4.08 48.76
N VAL A 114 -11.24 4.95 49.09
CA VAL A 114 -12.23 5.52 48.16
C VAL A 114 -12.25 7.05 48.13
N ASP A 115 -11.65 7.74 49.11
CA ASP A 115 -11.60 9.21 49.14
C ASP A 115 -10.57 9.81 48.15
N PRO A 116 -10.98 10.55 47.10
CA PRO A 116 -10.07 11.16 46.13
C PRO A 116 -9.12 12.22 46.71
N SER A 117 -9.26 12.62 47.97
CA SER A 117 -8.26 13.42 48.69
C SER A 117 -7.05 12.59 49.13
N ARG A 118 -7.23 11.27 49.33
CA ARG A 118 -6.23 10.33 49.82
C ARG A 118 -5.41 9.72 48.68
N PRO A 119 -4.16 9.28 48.94
CA PRO A 119 -3.21 8.91 47.88
C PRO A 119 -3.69 7.88 46.87
N LEU A 120 -4.28 6.76 47.33
CA LEU A 120 -4.73 5.67 46.46
C LEU A 120 -5.90 6.11 45.57
N ALA A 121 -6.98 6.60 46.17
CA ALA A 121 -8.16 7.02 45.46
C ALA A 121 -7.91 8.23 44.55
N LYS A 122 -7.03 9.17 44.95
CA LYS A 122 -6.55 10.27 44.10
C LYS A 122 -5.85 9.73 42.84
N ALA A 123 -4.97 8.75 43.00
CA ALA A 123 -4.26 8.15 41.87
C ALA A 123 -5.20 7.39 40.92
N ILE A 124 -6.19 6.67 41.45
CA ILE A 124 -7.21 5.97 40.64
C ILE A 124 -8.06 6.97 39.86
N LYS A 125 -8.55 8.03 40.51
CA LYS A 125 -9.30 9.12 39.88
C LYS A 125 -8.53 9.72 38.71
N GLN A 126 -7.27 10.12 38.95
CA GLN A 126 -6.43 10.76 37.92
C GLN A 126 -6.10 9.81 36.76
N ALA A 127 -5.92 8.51 37.04
CA ALA A 127 -5.74 7.52 35.99
C ALA A 127 -6.99 7.40 35.10
N PHE A 128 -8.20 7.41 35.67
CA PHE A 128 -9.44 7.44 34.87
C PHE A 128 -9.62 8.77 34.12
N GLU A 129 -9.34 9.91 34.75
CA GLU A 129 -9.44 11.22 34.08
C GLU A 129 -8.52 11.33 32.86
N SER A 130 -7.36 10.66 32.87
CA SER A 130 -6.45 10.65 31.73
C SER A 130 -7.00 9.97 30.47
N TYR A 131 -8.01 9.11 30.58
CA TYR A 131 -8.71 8.57 29.41
C TYR A 131 -9.57 9.63 28.70
N GLY A 132 -9.85 10.79 29.32
CA GLY A 132 -10.71 11.84 28.76
C GLY A 132 -9.97 12.99 28.08
N PHE A 133 -8.65 13.12 28.27
CA PHE A 133 -7.80 14.14 27.62
C PHE A 133 -7.47 13.74 26.18
N PHE A 134 -8.50 13.53 25.36
CA PHE A 134 -8.35 13.56 23.91
C PHE A 134 -8.41 15.02 23.48
N GLY A 135 -7.35 15.49 22.82
CA GLY A 135 -7.40 16.76 22.10
C GLY A 135 -8.57 16.76 21.12
N ARG A 136 -9.12 17.95 20.83
CA ARG A 136 -10.03 18.22 19.70
C ARG A 136 -9.33 17.97 18.35
N GLY A 137 -8.83 16.76 18.13
CA GLY A 137 -8.15 16.32 16.91
C GLY A 137 -9.12 15.53 16.04
N TRP A 138 -9.37 16.05 14.84
CA TRP A 138 -10.12 15.41 13.78
C TRP A 138 -9.36 14.19 13.27
N THR A 139 -9.81 12.97 13.62
CA THR A 139 -9.70 11.69 12.88
C THR A 139 -9.89 10.53 13.86
N GLY A 140 -11.10 9.99 13.90
CA GLY A 140 -11.46 8.81 14.69
C GLY A 140 -12.93 8.86 15.13
N PRO A 141 -13.68 7.74 15.14
CA PRO A 141 -15.02 7.72 15.70
C PRO A 141 -15.01 8.25 17.13
N ARG A 142 -16.03 9.01 17.54
CA ARG A 142 -16.22 9.38 18.96
C ARG A 142 -16.21 8.11 19.81
N HIS A 143 -15.16 7.91 20.60
CA HIS A 143 -15.00 6.74 21.49
C HIS A 143 -15.92 6.83 22.73
N GLU A 144 -17.22 7.07 22.56
CA GLU A 144 -18.19 6.82 23.63
C GLU A 144 -18.25 5.32 23.97
N ASP A 145 -18.01 4.45 22.97
CA ASP A 145 -17.96 2.98 23.10
C ASP A 145 -16.81 2.44 23.99
N ASP A 146 -15.75 3.22 24.25
CA ASP A 146 -14.59 2.73 25.01
C ASP A 146 -14.72 2.95 26.52
N ARG A 147 -15.67 3.81 26.98
CA ARG A 147 -15.83 4.16 28.40
C ARG A 147 -16.10 2.92 29.28
N GLY A 148 -16.85 1.95 28.76
CA GLY A 148 -17.16 0.69 29.44
C GLY A 148 -15.97 -0.29 29.54
N ARG A 149 -14.89 -0.07 28.79
CA ARG A 149 -13.70 -0.94 28.76
C ARG A 149 -12.49 -0.36 29.50
N GLN A 150 -12.64 0.82 30.11
CA GLN A 150 -11.55 1.47 30.81
C GLN A 150 -11.26 0.80 32.16
N ILE A 151 -9.98 0.45 32.35
CA ILE A 151 -9.51 -0.24 33.54
C ILE A 151 -8.28 0.47 34.09
N VAL A 152 -8.28 0.66 35.41
CA VAL A 152 -7.11 1.03 36.18
C VAL A 152 -6.64 -0.19 36.97
N LEU A 153 -5.32 -0.36 37.06
CA LEU A 153 -4.68 -1.42 37.81
C LEU A 153 -4.12 -0.87 39.10
N VAL A 154 -4.37 -1.58 40.19
CA VAL A 154 -3.72 -1.37 41.49
C VAL A 154 -2.85 -2.59 41.77
N GLN A 155 -1.54 -2.38 41.88
CA GLN A 155 -0.56 -3.44 42.01
C GLN A 155 0.25 -3.29 43.29
N ALA A 156 0.74 -4.40 43.84
CA ALA A 156 1.81 -4.35 44.83
C ALA A 156 3.10 -3.82 44.17
N ARG A 157 3.85 -2.99 44.90
CA ARG A 157 5.21 -2.62 44.53
C ARG A 157 6.11 -3.82 44.77
N MET A 158 6.91 -4.16 43.77
CA MET A 158 7.95 -5.18 43.89
C MET A 158 9.27 -4.53 44.25
N ASP A 159 10.03 -5.17 45.13
CA ASP A 159 11.42 -4.84 45.41
C ASP A 159 12.36 -5.49 44.38
N GLY A 160 13.54 -4.89 44.19
CA GLY A 160 14.56 -5.36 43.25
C GLY A 160 14.77 -4.44 42.06
N GLU A 161 15.62 -4.88 41.13
CA GLU A 161 15.93 -4.16 39.90
C GLU A 161 14.77 -4.32 38.91
N ILE A 162 14.17 -3.20 38.51
CA ILE A 162 13.09 -3.20 37.52
C ILE A 162 13.73 -3.10 36.14
N GLU A 163 13.55 -4.16 35.35
CA GLU A 163 14.17 -4.30 34.04
C GLU A 163 13.13 -4.39 32.92
N GLN A 164 13.51 -3.89 31.75
CA GLN A 164 12.66 -3.90 30.56
C GLN A 164 13.39 -4.48 29.35
N PHE A 165 12.71 -5.35 28.61
CA PHE A 165 13.24 -5.97 27.39
C PHE A 165 12.11 -6.30 26.41
N LEU A 166 12.46 -6.64 25.17
CA LEU A 166 11.53 -7.09 24.14
C LEU A 166 11.52 -8.62 24.06
N THR A 167 10.37 -9.23 23.76
CA THR A 167 10.27 -10.69 23.49
C THR A 167 10.92 -11.12 22.19
N ARG A 168 11.07 -10.17 21.27
CA ARG A 168 11.71 -10.34 19.97
C ARG A 168 12.46 -9.08 19.59
N ASN A 169 13.58 -9.24 18.90
CA ASN A 169 14.32 -8.11 18.35
C ASN A 169 13.45 -7.34 17.33
N ALA A 170 13.31 -6.02 17.53
CA ALA A 170 12.44 -5.18 16.69
C ALA A 170 12.98 -4.95 15.27
N THR A 171 14.24 -5.28 15.02
CA THR A 171 14.93 -5.14 13.73
C THR A 171 15.03 -6.48 13.00
N THR A 172 15.42 -7.55 13.68
CA THR A 172 15.66 -8.86 13.06
C THR A 172 14.48 -9.83 13.15
N GLY A 173 13.53 -9.63 14.07
CA GLY A 173 12.44 -10.59 14.30
C GLY A 173 12.80 -11.78 15.19
N SER A 174 14.08 -11.94 15.53
CA SER A 174 14.56 -13.10 16.30
C SER A 174 13.92 -13.18 17.69
N LEU A 175 13.59 -14.38 18.11
CA LEU A 175 13.09 -14.66 19.46
C LEU A 175 14.20 -14.54 20.49
N GLY A 176 13.87 -13.95 21.63
CA GLY A 176 14.76 -13.86 22.77
C GLY A 176 14.68 -12.48 23.40
N PRO A 177 15.26 -12.33 24.60
CA PRO A 177 15.31 -11.03 25.23
C PRO A 177 16.13 -10.11 24.33
N ALA A 178 15.50 -9.05 23.84
CA ALA A 178 16.16 -8.05 23.02
C ALA A 178 16.09 -6.67 23.69
N PRO A 179 17.11 -5.82 23.48
CA PRO A 179 17.13 -4.49 24.08
C PRO A 179 16.02 -3.59 23.52
N LEU A 180 15.63 -2.58 24.29
CA LEU A 180 14.86 -1.45 23.76
C LEU A 180 15.83 -0.45 23.12
N ASN A 181 15.65 -0.18 21.83
CA ASN A 181 16.24 0.94 21.06
C ASN A 181 17.53 1.54 21.65
N GLY A 182 18.68 0.89 21.40
CA GLY A 182 20.00 1.40 21.80
C GLY A 182 20.41 1.20 23.26
N SER A 183 19.52 0.67 24.11
CA SER A 183 19.86 0.31 25.49
C SER A 183 20.67 -0.99 25.53
N PRO A 184 21.60 -1.19 26.49
CA PRO A 184 22.20 -2.49 26.71
C PRO A 184 21.13 -3.49 27.16
N LEU A 185 21.28 -4.76 26.77
CA LEU A 185 20.40 -5.82 27.26
C LEU A 185 20.66 -6.04 28.76
N PRO A 186 19.62 -6.03 29.62
CA PRO A 186 19.80 -6.27 31.03
C PRO A 186 20.22 -7.72 31.32
N ARG A 187 20.85 -7.96 32.48
CA ARG A 187 21.21 -9.30 32.93
C ARG A 187 19.96 -10.05 33.41
N LEU A 188 19.47 -10.96 32.57
CA LEU A 188 18.21 -11.67 32.80
C LEU A 188 18.46 -13.11 33.30
N PRO A 189 17.75 -13.57 34.34
CA PRO A 189 17.81 -14.97 34.82
C PRO A 189 17.25 -16.00 33.82
N GLU A 190 17.60 -17.29 34.01
CA GLU A 190 17.22 -18.40 33.12
C GLU A 190 15.70 -18.52 32.86
N GLY A 191 14.86 -18.18 33.84
CA GLY A 191 13.39 -18.29 33.72
C GLY A 191 12.73 -17.32 32.73
N VAL A 192 13.47 -16.35 32.19
CA VAL A 192 12.93 -15.35 31.26
C VAL A 192 12.61 -15.94 29.88
N GLY A 193 13.33 -16.97 29.44
CA GLY A 193 13.09 -17.62 28.15
C GLY A 193 11.67 -18.16 28.01
N ALA A 194 11.23 -18.97 28.97
CA ALA A 194 9.87 -19.55 28.97
C ALA A 194 8.76 -18.48 29.05
N LEU A 195 9.00 -17.39 29.78
CA LEU A 195 8.08 -16.25 29.84
C LEU A 195 7.96 -15.56 28.47
N ILE A 196 9.08 -15.36 27.78
CA ILE A 196 9.13 -14.79 26.43
C ILE A 196 8.36 -15.68 25.45
N GLU A 197 8.57 -16.99 25.49
CA GLU A 197 7.88 -17.94 24.61
C GLU A 197 6.37 -17.91 24.81
N LEU A 198 5.90 -17.91 26.08
CA LEU A 198 4.49 -17.79 26.39
C LEU A 198 3.89 -16.50 25.83
N LEU A 199 4.54 -15.36 26.12
CA LEU A 199 4.05 -14.05 25.69
C LEU A 199 4.04 -13.94 24.18
N ASP A 200 5.09 -14.40 23.50
CA ASP A 200 5.17 -14.41 22.05
C ASP A 200 4.07 -15.27 21.42
N ALA A 201 3.88 -16.49 21.92
CA ALA A 201 2.89 -17.42 21.40
C ALA A 201 1.46 -16.90 21.59
N LYS A 202 1.16 -16.30 22.75
CA LYS A 202 -0.19 -15.77 23.06
C LYS A 202 -0.46 -14.40 22.45
N ALA A 203 0.55 -13.54 22.32
CA ALA A 203 0.41 -12.21 21.75
C ALA A 203 0.45 -12.21 20.23
N GLY A 204 1.26 -13.09 19.64
CA GLY A 204 1.45 -13.14 18.20
C GLY A 204 2.03 -11.85 17.63
N ARG A 205 2.78 -11.10 18.44
CA ARG A 205 3.40 -9.80 18.10
C ARG A 205 4.57 -9.53 19.04
N HIS A 206 5.39 -8.54 18.71
CA HIS A 206 6.49 -8.11 19.55
C HIS A 206 5.94 -7.45 20.83
N MET A 207 6.47 -7.85 21.98
CA MET A 207 6.02 -7.36 23.28
C MET A 207 7.20 -6.75 24.04
N ALA A 208 7.02 -5.55 24.59
CA ALA A 208 7.89 -5.04 25.65
C ALA A 208 7.41 -5.59 27.00
N CYS A 209 8.30 -6.26 27.70
CA CYS A 209 8.08 -6.85 29.01
C CYS A 209 8.77 -6.00 30.07
N LEU A 210 8.07 -5.80 31.18
CA LEU A 210 8.61 -5.18 32.39
C LEU A 210 8.61 -6.23 33.50
N VAL A 211 9.76 -6.44 34.13
CA VAL A 211 9.96 -7.43 35.18
C VAL A 211 10.67 -6.81 36.38
N ALA A 212 10.50 -7.40 37.56
CA ALA A 212 11.35 -7.12 38.72
C ALA A 212 12.27 -8.33 38.96
N ILE A 213 13.55 -8.07 39.22
CA ILE A 213 14.56 -9.08 39.47
C ILE A 213 15.02 -8.95 40.92
N ASN A 214 14.87 -10.03 41.69
CA ASN A 214 15.33 -10.10 43.08
C ASN A 214 15.96 -11.47 43.34
N LYS A 215 17.22 -11.51 43.81
CA LYS A 215 17.96 -12.76 44.14
C LYS A 215 17.83 -13.86 43.06
N LYS A 216 17.99 -13.47 41.78
CA LYS A 216 17.82 -14.34 40.58
C LYS A 216 16.40 -14.82 40.26
N GLN A 217 15.38 -14.41 41.01
CA GLN A 217 13.99 -14.64 40.68
C GLN A 217 13.41 -13.48 39.87
N VAL A 218 12.58 -13.82 38.87
CA VAL A 218 11.92 -12.86 38.00
C VAL A 218 10.44 -12.82 38.33
N THR A 219 9.93 -11.63 38.62
CA THR A 219 8.48 -11.38 38.77
C THR A 219 7.99 -10.54 37.60
N PHE A 220 7.00 -11.04 36.87
CA PHE A 220 6.37 -10.32 35.77
C PHE A 220 5.53 -9.15 36.28
N LEU A 221 5.80 -7.93 35.79
CA LEU A 221 5.05 -6.73 36.20
C LEU A 221 3.97 -6.35 35.18
N SER A 222 4.32 -6.36 33.89
CA SER A 222 3.39 -6.10 32.79
C SER A 222 4.05 -6.33 31.44
N ALA A 223 3.25 -6.46 30.38
CA ALA A 223 3.72 -6.37 29.00
C ALA A 223 2.82 -5.47 28.17
N ARG A 224 3.37 -4.93 27.08
CA ARG A 224 2.64 -4.16 26.07
C ARG A 224 3.14 -4.50 24.66
N PRO A 225 2.28 -4.41 23.64
CA PRO A 225 2.72 -4.49 22.25
C PRO A 225 3.75 -3.41 21.92
N VAL A 226 4.68 -3.76 21.04
CA VAL A 226 5.66 -2.85 20.42
C VAL A 226 5.57 -3.03 18.92
N GLN A 227 5.63 -1.92 18.20
CA GLN A 227 5.71 -1.93 16.74
C GLN A 227 7.15 -2.23 16.34
N ALA A 228 7.35 -3.24 15.50
CA ALA A 228 8.65 -3.61 14.97
C ALA A 228 8.74 -3.22 13.49
N GLY A 229 9.91 -3.33 12.87
CA GLY A 229 10.06 -3.15 11.43
C GLY A 229 9.25 -4.19 10.64
N ALA A 230 8.82 -3.86 9.42
CA ALA A 230 8.02 -4.79 8.60
C ALA A 230 8.73 -6.13 8.36
N GLY A 231 10.05 -6.10 8.12
CA GLY A 231 10.87 -7.32 8.00
C GLY A 231 10.91 -8.15 9.28
N ALA A 232 11.11 -7.51 10.43
CA ALA A 232 11.11 -8.20 11.73
C ALA A 232 9.77 -8.88 12.04
N GLU A 233 8.65 -8.21 11.73
CA GLU A 233 7.32 -8.78 11.93
C GLU A 233 7.07 -9.99 11.03
N LEU A 234 7.57 -9.93 9.79
CA LEU A 234 7.46 -11.02 8.83
C LEU A 234 8.30 -12.23 9.23
N GLU A 235 9.56 -12.02 9.61
CA GLU A 235 10.43 -13.09 10.13
C GLU A 235 9.80 -13.73 11.37
N ALA A 236 9.27 -12.91 12.28
CA ALA A 236 8.57 -13.41 13.46
C ALA A 236 7.28 -14.19 13.12
N ALA A 237 6.57 -13.83 12.05
CA ALA A 237 5.39 -14.57 11.59
C ALA A 237 5.80 -15.95 11.05
N VAL A 238 6.86 -16.02 10.25
CA VAL A 238 7.39 -17.28 9.70
C VAL A 238 7.92 -18.19 10.79
N ASP A 239 8.73 -17.66 11.72
CA ASP A 239 9.24 -18.43 12.88
C ASP A 239 8.10 -19.02 13.72
N ARG A 240 6.99 -18.28 13.91
CA ARG A 240 5.81 -18.82 14.63
C ARG A 240 5.15 -19.98 13.90
N VAL A 241 5.16 -20.00 12.56
CA VAL A 241 4.66 -21.14 11.77
C VAL A 241 5.61 -22.33 11.90
N GLU A 242 6.92 -22.12 11.78
CA GLU A 242 7.93 -23.16 11.91
C GLU A 242 7.91 -23.83 13.29
N ARG A 243 7.69 -23.04 14.33
CA ARG A 243 7.52 -23.50 15.72
C ARG A 243 6.13 -24.07 16.00
N LYS A 244 5.27 -24.21 14.97
CA LYS A 244 3.91 -24.76 15.06
C LYS A 244 2.98 -24.00 16.03
N ILE A 245 3.30 -22.73 16.31
CA ILE A 245 2.46 -21.84 17.12
C ILE A 245 1.34 -21.29 16.25
N TRP A 246 1.65 -20.94 15.00
CA TRP A 246 0.72 -20.48 13.98
C TRP A 246 0.57 -21.52 12.88
N THR A 247 -0.60 -21.55 12.25
CA THR A 247 -0.75 -22.17 10.93
C THR A 247 -0.30 -21.20 9.83
N PRO A 248 0.04 -21.67 8.62
CA PRO A 248 0.25 -20.79 7.46
C PRO A 248 -0.88 -19.79 7.23
N HIS A 249 -2.13 -20.24 7.40
CA HIS A 249 -3.32 -19.39 7.33
C HIS A 249 -3.33 -18.29 8.41
N ASN A 250 -2.87 -18.57 9.63
CA ASN A 250 -2.73 -17.54 10.65
C ASN A 250 -1.65 -16.49 10.31
N ALA A 251 -0.57 -16.89 9.62
CA ALA A 251 0.42 -15.93 9.14
C ALA A 251 -0.17 -15.03 8.05
N VAL A 252 -0.79 -15.62 7.02
CA VAL A 252 -1.46 -14.90 5.93
C VAL A 252 -2.47 -13.89 6.46
N SER A 253 -3.37 -14.30 7.35
CA SER A 253 -4.43 -13.44 7.91
C SER A 253 -3.94 -12.31 8.84
N ARG A 254 -2.72 -12.39 9.38
CA ARG A 254 -2.22 -11.45 10.41
C ARG A 254 -1.16 -10.48 9.92
N VAL A 255 -0.45 -10.80 8.84
CA VAL A 255 0.55 -9.89 8.27
C VAL A 255 -0.17 -8.76 7.55
N ASP A 256 0.20 -7.51 7.87
CA ASP A 256 -0.39 -6.34 7.21
C ASP A 256 0.17 -6.18 5.79
N ALA A 257 -0.71 -6.33 4.78
CA ALA A 257 -0.33 -6.25 3.38
C ALA A 257 0.19 -4.85 2.99
N SER A 258 -0.27 -3.78 3.64
CA SER A 258 0.23 -2.43 3.39
C SER A 258 1.69 -2.27 3.81
N ARG A 259 2.12 -3.02 4.83
CA ARG A 259 3.49 -3.00 5.33
C ARG A 259 4.43 -3.84 4.50
N LEU A 260 3.91 -4.86 3.80
CA LEU A 260 4.68 -5.63 2.83
C LEU A 260 5.21 -4.72 1.72
N ALA A 261 4.42 -3.73 1.26
CA ALA A 261 4.86 -2.75 0.27
C ALA A 261 6.19 -2.07 0.64
N LEU A 262 6.38 -1.72 1.92
CA LEU A 262 7.59 -1.07 2.43
C LEU A 262 8.87 -1.92 2.28
N MET A 263 8.72 -3.23 2.08
CA MET A 263 9.83 -4.18 1.90
C MET A 263 10.15 -4.43 0.41
N LEU A 264 9.32 -3.93 -0.50
CA LEU A 264 9.43 -4.17 -1.93
C LEU A 264 10.06 -3.00 -2.69
N HIS A 265 10.46 -1.94 -1.99
CA HIS A 265 11.20 -0.83 -2.57
C HIS A 265 12.70 -0.95 -2.24
N PRO A 266 13.60 -0.45 -3.13
CA PRO A 266 15.02 -0.38 -2.84
C PRO A 266 15.29 0.37 -1.53
N ARG A 267 16.34 -0.01 -0.81
CA ARG A 267 16.79 0.68 0.41
C ARG A 267 18.29 0.96 0.35
N LEU A 268 18.77 1.87 1.20
CA LEU A 268 20.20 2.04 1.40
C LEU A 268 20.84 0.73 1.88
N LYS A 269 22.01 0.38 1.32
CA LYS A 269 22.71 -0.86 1.67
C LYS A 269 23.27 -0.85 3.11
N SER A 270 23.74 0.31 3.57
CA SER A 270 24.33 0.51 4.91
C SER A 270 23.84 1.83 5.52
N PRO A 271 22.56 1.95 5.94
CA PRO A 271 21.98 3.21 6.40
C PRO A 271 22.66 3.75 7.68
N GLU A 272 23.20 2.87 8.52
CA GLU A 272 23.95 3.22 9.74
C GLU A 272 25.29 3.93 9.49
N GLU A 273 25.86 3.84 8.30
CA GLU A 273 27.17 4.43 7.95
C GLU A 273 27.05 5.85 7.37
N VAL A 274 25.83 6.35 7.19
CA VAL A 274 25.57 7.61 6.45
C VAL A 274 24.59 8.52 7.18
N THR A 275 25.02 9.77 7.36
CA THR A 275 24.21 10.82 8.00
C THR A 275 23.41 11.61 6.96
N PRO A 276 22.10 11.83 7.14
CA PRO A 276 21.31 12.65 6.23
C PRO A 276 21.74 14.13 6.28
N ILE A 277 21.74 14.80 5.13
CA ILE A 277 22.00 16.24 5.01
C ILE A 277 20.75 17.09 5.20
N ALA A 278 19.56 16.49 5.02
CA ALA A 278 18.28 17.12 5.31
C ALA A 278 17.19 16.07 5.55
N MET A 279 16.10 16.53 6.17
CA MET A 279 14.90 15.74 6.44
C MET A 279 13.67 16.48 5.90
N GLY A 280 12.77 15.73 5.29
CA GLY A 280 11.42 16.14 4.90
C GLY A 280 10.39 15.11 5.33
N LEU A 281 9.24 15.12 4.66
CA LEU A 281 8.20 14.11 4.81
C LEU A 281 8.47 12.98 3.82
N GLY A 282 8.64 11.75 4.32
CA GLY A 282 8.60 10.55 3.49
C GLY A 282 7.17 10.34 2.98
N VAL A 283 6.93 10.56 1.69
CA VAL A 283 5.58 10.49 1.11
C VAL A 283 5.34 9.19 0.34
N SER A 284 6.37 8.71 -0.34
CA SER A 284 6.31 7.45 -1.08
C SER A 284 7.56 6.64 -0.78
N PRO A 285 7.43 5.39 -0.30
CA PRO A 285 8.54 4.63 0.27
C PRO A 285 9.61 4.24 -0.75
N GLY A 286 10.79 3.90 -0.23
CA GLY A 286 11.96 3.46 -0.98
C GLY A 286 13.08 4.48 -1.08
N ALA A 287 14.26 4.02 -1.49
CA ALA A 287 15.43 4.82 -1.74
C ALA A 287 15.72 4.95 -3.24
N ALA A 288 16.13 6.14 -3.67
CA ALA A 288 16.51 6.44 -5.05
C ALA A 288 17.80 7.26 -5.07
N SER A 289 18.75 6.84 -5.90
CA SER A 289 20.00 7.57 -6.17
C SER A 289 20.02 8.00 -7.63
N GLY A 290 20.40 9.23 -7.91
CA GLY A 290 20.38 9.74 -9.28
C GLY A 290 20.99 11.13 -9.45
N ILE A 291 21.07 11.54 -10.70
CA ILE A 291 21.48 12.88 -11.12
C ILE A 291 20.34 13.87 -10.85
N ILE A 292 20.66 15.04 -10.28
CA ILE A 292 19.69 16.10 -10.03
C ILE A 292 19.22 16.70 -11.36
N THR A 293 17.90 16.84 -11.50
CA THR A 293 17.22 17.59 -12.57
C THR A 293 16.20 18.55 -11.97
N PHE A 294 16.06 19.73 -12.56
CA PHE A 294 15.13 20.77 -12.10
C PHE A 294 13.89 20.92 -12.97
N SER A 295 13.80 20.20 -14.09
CA SER A 295 12.65 20.22 -15.00
C SER A 295 12.14 18.81 -15.29
N ALA A 296 10.84 18.71 -15.54
CA ALA A 296 10.19 17.47 -15.95
C ALA A 296 10.76 16.94 -17.27
N ASP A 297 11.02 17.83 -18.23
CA ASP A 297 11.58 17.48 -19.54
C ASP A 297 12.99 16.92 -19.44
N ASP A 298 13.84 17.48 -18.55
CA ASP A 298 15.17 16.92 -18.32
C ASP A 298 15.12 15.54 -17.67
N ALA A 299 14.18 15.33 -16.74
CA ALA A 299 13.97 14.02 -16.16
C ALA A 299 13.55 13.00 -17.24
N ALA A 300 12.64 13.37 -18.15
CA ALA A 300 12.25 12.55 -19.29
C ALA A 300 13.42 12.27 -20.25
N ARG A 301 14.19 13.30 -20.62
CA ARG A 301 15.38 13.17 -21.49
C ARG A 301 16.44 12.26 -20.90
N LEU A 302 16.77 12.41 -19.61
CA LEU A 302 17.75 11.54 -18.95
C LEU A 302 17.26 10.09 -18.88
N ARG A 303 15.98 9.89 -18.60
CA ARG A 303 15.38 8.55 -18.58
C ARG A 303 15.41 7.89 -19.95
N ALA A 304 15.11 8.63 -21.02
CA ALA A 304 15.21 8.15 -22.39
C ALA A 304 16.64 7.72 -22.77
N ARG A 305 17.66 8.29 -22.13
CA ARG A 305 19.08 7.90 -22.26
C ARG A 305 19.52 6.82 -21.27
N GLY A 306 18.60 6.18 -20.55
CA GLY A 306 18.88 5.13 -19.58
C GLY A 306 19.57 5.61 -18.30
N LYS A 307 19.53 6.90 -17.97
CA LYS A 307 20.14 7.46 -16.75
C LYS A 307 19.12 7.61 -15.63
N HIS A 308 19.55 7.35 -14.40
CA HIS A 308 18.77 7.60 -13.19
C HIS A 308 18.87 9.07 -12.75
N CYS A 309 17.73 9.68 -12.42
CA CYS A 309 17.66 11.08 -11.99
C CYS A 309 16.74 11.30 -10.78
N ILE A 310 16.97 12.37 -10.04
CA ILE A 310 16.12 12.86 -8.95
C ILE A 310 15.54 14.20 -9.41
N LEU A 311 14.21 14.27 -9.56
CA LEU A 311 13.54 15.52 -9.89
C LEU A 311 13.43 16.37 -8.63
N VAL A 312 14.15 17.50 -8.61
CA VAL A 312 14.22 18.44 -7.49
C VAL A 312 13.49 19.71 -7.89
N VAL A 313 12.37 20.02 -7.24
CA VAL A 313 11.54 21.18 -7.58
C VAL A 313 10.97 21.84 -6.32
N ASN A 314 10.51 23.09 -6.42
CA ASN A 314 9.84 23.75 -5.29
C ASN A 314 8.52 23.06 -4.95
N GLU A 315 7.72 22.82 -5.98
CA GLU A 315 6.46 22.08 -5.95
C GLU A 315 6.25 21.44 -7.33
N THR A 316 5.33 20.49 -7.44
CA THR A 316 4.97 19.88 -8.73
C THR A 316 3.53 20.23 -9.06
N GLY A 317 3.22 20.35 -10.34
CA GLY A 317 1.88 20.50 -10.87
C GLY A 317 1.56 19.48 -11.97
N PRO A 318 0.35 19.54 -12.54
CA PRO A 318 -0.11 18.61 -13.57
C PRO A 318 0.81 18.53 -14.80
N ALA A 319 1.49 19.62 -15.16
CA ALA A 319 2.44 19.64 -16.28
C ALA A 319 3.68 18.77 -16.04
N ASP A 320 4.02 18.47 -14.78
CA ASP A 320 5.25 17.73 -14.43
C ASP A 320 5.06 16.20 -14.44
N ILE A 321 3.83 15.70 -14.65
CA ILE A 321 3.48 14.29 -14.48
C ILE A 321 4.39 13.36 -15.29
N GLU A 322 4.66 13.67 -16.55
CA GLU A 322 5.52 12.83 -17.40
C GLU A 322 6.97 12.80 -16.93
N GLY A 323 7.51 13.95 -16.50
CA GLY A 323 8.84 14.02 -15.90
C GLY A 323 8.92 13.27 -14.56
N MET A 324 7.86 13.31 -13.76
CA MET A 324 7.77 12.53 -12.52
C MET A 324 7.70 11.02 -12.81
N LYS A 325 6.93 10.61 -13.83
CA LYS A 325 6.91 9.24 -14.35
C LYS A 325 8.23 8.81 -14.99
N ALA A 326 9.11 9.74 -15.35
CA ALA A 326 10.47 9.44 -15.81
C ALA A 326 11.51 9.33 -14.67
N ALA A 327 11.46 10.23 -13.68
CA ALA A 327 12.46 10.38 -12.62
C ALA A 327 12.65 9.12 -11.73
N THR A 328 13.85 8.80 -11.26
CA THR A 328 14.02 7.68 -10.30
C THR A 328 13.43 8.00 -8.93
N GLY A 329 13.45 9.26 -8.53
CA GLY A 329 12.85 9.75 -7.28
C GLY A 329 12.49 11.23 -7.37
N ILE A 330 11.65 11.70 -6.44
CA ILE A 330 11.11 13.06 -6.43
C ILE A 330 11.42 13.73 -5.09
N LEU A 331 11.98 14.94 -5.15
CA LEU A 331 12.32 15.75 -3.98
C LEU A 331 11.68 17.13 -4.11
N THR A 332 10.86 17.53 -3.14
CA THR A 332 10.20 18.84 -3.17
C THR A 332 10.45 19.69 -1.93
N ALA A 333 10.61 21.01 -2.12
CA ALA A 333 10.75 21.97 -1.03
C ALA A 333 9.43 22.15 -0.26
N ARG A 334 8.31 22.14 -0.99
CA ARG A 334 6.95 22.31 -0.48
C ARG A 334 6.08 21.09 -0.83
N GLY A 335 4.96 20.97 -0.13
CA GLY A 335 4.03 19.85 -0.29
C GLY A 335 4.07 18.88 0.89
N GLY A 336 2.99 18.12 1.04
CA GLY A 336 2.84 17.08 2.07
C GLY A 336 2.36 15.77 1.46
N MET A 337 1.85 14.87 2.30
CA MET A 337 1.38 13.55 1.85
C MET A 337 0.38 13.64 0.69
N SER A 338 -0.58 14.57 0.73
CA SER A 338 -1.60 14.79 -0.29
C SER A 338 -1.21 15.78 -1.40
N SER A 339 0.07 16.11 -1.53
CA SER A 339 0.53 16.98 -2.63
C SER A 339 0.51 16.24 -3.96
N HIS A 340 0.53 16.98 -5.06
CA HIS A 340 0.64 16.41 -6.42
C HIS A 340 1.84 15.44 -6.52
N ALA A 341 3.01 15.86 -6.02
CA ALA A 341 4.20 15.03 -5.88
C ALA A 341 3.91 13.71 -5.15
N GLY A 342 3.24 13.83 -4.00
CA GLY A 342 2.93 12.71 -3.14
C GLY A 342 1.96 11.70 -3.72
N VAL A 343 0.96 12.17 -4.47
CA VAL A 343 -0.04 11.33 -5.13
C VAL A 343 0.61 10.55 -6.27
N ILE A 344 1.27 11.25 -7.20
CA ILE A 344 1.92 10.63 -8.36
C ILE A 344 3.05 9.69 -7.96
N ALA A 345 3.85 10.04 -6.95
CA ALA A 345 4.92 9.17 -6.46
C ALA A 345 4.38 7.83 -5.94
N ARG A 346 3.25 7.84 -5.20
CA ARG A 346 2.61 6.61 -4.69
C ARG A 346 1.93 5.79 -5.79
N ILE A 347 1.42 6.46 -6.82
CA ILE A 347 0.86 5.80 -8.01
C ILE A 347 1.97 5.07 -8.79
N THR A 348 3.07 5.77 -9.02
CA THR A 348 4.22 5.26 -9.80
C THR A 348 5.15 4.36 -8.98
N GLY A 349 4.96 4.29 -7.66
CA GLY A 349 5.80 3.52 -6.75
C GLY A 349 7.22 4.08 -6.58
N LYS A 350 7.40 5.37 -6.87
CA LYS A 350 8.70 6.04 -6.83
C LYS A 350 8.98 6.66 -5.48
N PRO A 351 10.21 6.57 -4.96
CA PRO A 351 10.63 7.29 -3.76
C PRO A 351 10.32 8.78 -3.85
N CYS A 352 9.65 9.31 -2.82
CA CYS A 352 9.37 10.74 -2.74
C CYS A 352 9.56 11.29 -1.34
N VAL A 353 10.37 12.34 -1.24
CA VAL A 353 10.54 13.17 -0.05
C VAL A 353 9.99 14.54 -0.36
N ALA A 354 8.94 14.96 0.36
CA ALA A 354 8.29 16.25 0.13
C ALA A 354 8.45 17.17 1.34
N GLY A 355 8.33 18.48 1.12
CA GLY A 355 8.30 19.45 2.22
C GLY A 355 9.64 19.60 2.96
N VAL A 356 10.76 19.45 2.25
CA VAL A 356 12.09 19.66 2.83
C VAL A 356 12.30 21.14 3.09
N ARG A 357 12.13 21.56 4.35
CA ARG A 357 12.17 23.00 4.72
C ARG A 357 13.49 23.68 4.44
N SER A 358 14.59 22.94 4.49
CA SER A 358 15.94 23.45 4.22
C SER A 358 16.29 23.46 2.72
N LEU A 359 15.39 23.00 1.85
CA LEU A 359 15.57 23.00 0.40
C LEU A 359 15.02 24.29 -0.20
N THR A 360 15.86 24.99 -0.96
CA THR A 360 15.48 26.13 -1.81
C THR A 360 15.91 25.81 -3.23
N VAL A 361 14.99 25.93 -4.20
CA VAL A 361 15.27 25.63 -5.61
C VAL A 361 15.14 26.90 -6.44
N ASP A 362 16.18 27.20 -7.22
CA ASP A 362 16.16 28.19 -8.29
C ASP A 362 16.16 27.45 -9.63
N THR A 363 15.00 27.41 -10.27
CA THR A 363 14.80 26.69 -11.54
C THR A 363 15.39 27.44 -12.73
N LEU A 364 15.60 28.76 -12.64
CA LEU A 364 16.17 29.56 -13.72
C LEU A 364 17.68 29.33 -13.81
N GLU A 365 18.35 29.35 -12.66
CA GLU A 365 19.80 29.11 -12.57
C GLU A 365 20.15 27.61 -12.54
N MET A 366 19.14 26.73 -12.45
CA MET A 366 19.31 25.28 -12.28
C MET A 366 20.21 24.92 -11.08
N VAL A 367 19.90 25.53 -9.95
CA VAL A 367 20.61 25.36 -8.68
C VAL A 367 19.62 25.08 -7.56
N CYS A 368 19.96 24.19 -6.63
CA CYS A 368 19.28 24.12 -5.34
C CYS A 368 20.24 24.19 -4.17
N ARG A 369 19.77 24.75 -3.05
CA ARG A 369 20.47 24.75 -1.78
C ARG A 369 19.75 23.85 -0.78
N ILE A 370 20.49 23.02 -0.07
CA ILE A 370 19.99 22.19 1.04
C ILE A 370 20.79 22.55 2.28
N GLY A 371 20.20 23.36 3.17
CA GLY A 371 20.95 24.02 4.24
C GLY A 371 22.04 24.92 3.66
N ASP A 372 23.29 24.71 4.08
CA ASP A 372 24.43 25.53 3.64
C ASP A 372 25.09 25.04 2.34
N ARG A 373 24.60 23.93 1.75
CA ARG A 373 25.21 23.29 0.57
C ARG A 373 24.47 23.64 -0.70
N GLU A 374 25.22 24.01 -1.74
CA GLU A 374 24.71 24.28 -3.08
C GLU A 374 24.93 23.07 -4.00
N PHE A 375 23.94 22.76 -4.84
CA PHE A 375 23.95 21.69 -5.83
C PHE A 375 23.46 22.20 -7.17
N ARG A 376 24.05 21.69 -8.26
CA ARG A 376 23.74 22.06 -9.64
C ARG A 376 23.17 20.88 -10.42
N ALA A 377 22.60 21.18 -11.59
CA ALA A 377 22.15 20.13 -12.50
C ALA A 377 23.35 19.25 -12.90
N GLY A 378 23.20 17.93 -12.82
CA GLY A 378 24.32 17.00 -13.02
C GLY A 378 24.92 16.44 -11.73
N ASP A 379 24.79 17.15 -10.60
CA ASP A 379 25.22 16.63 -9.30
C ASP A 379 24.35 15.44 -8.87
N ARG A 380 24.81 14.69 -7.87
CA ARG A 380 24.18 13.44 -7.44
C ARG A 380 23.63 13.55 -6.03
N LEU A 381 22.40 13.06 -5.86
CA LEU A 381 21.72 12.94 -4.58
C LEU A 381 21.13 11.54 -4.42
N THR A 382 20.97 11.15 -3.16
CA THR A 382 20.20 9.98 -2.77
C THR A 382 19.08 10.43 -1.84
N ILE A 383 17.86 9.94 -2.05
CA ILE A 383 16.71 10.21 -1.18
C ILE A 383 16.15 8.89 -0.66
N ASP A 384 15.63 8.89 0.57
CA ASP A 384 14.83 7.82 1.13
C ASP A 384 13.43 8.35 1.46
N GLY A 385 12.47 8.02 0.62
CA GLY A 385 11.07 8.41 0.77
C GLY A 385 10.31 7.63 1.84
N THR A 386 10.95 6.66 2.51
CA THR A 386 10.40 5.97 3.69
C THR A 386 10.57 6.83 4.93
N ASP A 387 11.81 7.27 5.18
CA ASP A 387 12.17 8.02 6.38
C ASP A 387 12.15 9.55 6.13
N GLY A 388 11.97 9.97 4.88
CA GLY A 388 12.01 11.38 4.50
C GLY A 388 13.43 11.95 4.47
N ALA A 389 14.45 11.11 4.32
CA ALA A 389 15.85 11.50 4.45
C ALA A 389 16.47 11.85 3.09
N VAL A 390 17.37 12.83 3.08
CA VAL A 390 18.15 13.23 1.91
C VAL A 390 19.63 13.08 2.23
N TYR A 391 20.40 12.46 1.34
CA TYR A 391 21.80 12.13 1.51
C TYR A 391 22.65 12.67 0.37
N LEU A 392 23.89 13.04 0.70
CA LEU A 392 24.87 13.51 -0.26
C LEU A 392 25.33 12.36 -1.19
N GLY A 393 25.39 12.64 -2.49
CA GLY A 393 26.02 11.76 -3.47
C GLY A 393 25.16 10.57 -3.87
N ASN A 394 25.80 9.60 -4.52
CA ASN A 394 25.15 8.39 -5.01
C ASN A 394 25.48 7.21 -4.11
N LEU A 395 24.60 6.94 -3.15
CA LEU A 395 24.79 5.85 -2.20
C LEU A 395 24.36 4.51 -2.81
N PRO A 396 25.01 3.40 -2.42
CA PRO A 396 24.66 2.06 -2.88
C PRO A 396 23.29 1.64 -2.36
N LEU A 397 22.43 1.19 -3.28
CA LEU A 397 21.10 0.70 -2.96
C LEU A 397 21.07 -0.83 -3.02
N ALA A 398 20.37 -1.44 -2.08
CA ALA A 398 20.01 -2.85 -2.11
C ALA A 398 18.64 -3.00 -2.80
N GLN A 399 18.60 -3.77 -3.88
CA GLN A 399 17.34 -4.18 -4.50
C GLN A 399 16.64 -5.21 -3.61
N PRO A 400 15.32 -5.10 -3.41
CA PRO A 400 14.58 -6.08 -2.64
C PRO A 400 14.52 -7.37 -3.44
N GLN A 401 14.96 -8.47 -2.83
CA GLN A 401 14.77 -9.81 -3.39
C GLN A 401 13.64 -10.50 -2.64
N ILE A 402 12.75 -11.17 -3.38
CA ILE A 402 11.82 -12.14 -2.77
C ILE A 402 12.63 -13.38 -2.40
N GLY A 403 13.18 -13.34 -1.19
CA GLY A 403 13.86 -14.45 -0.54
C GLY A 403 13.35 -14.63 0.89
N GLY A 404 13.75 -15.73 1.52
CA GLY A 404 13.48 -15.99 2.93
C GLY A 404 11.99 -15.93 3.28
N ALA A 405 11.65 -15.11 4.26
CA ALA A 405 10.31 -15.05 4.84
C ALA A 405 9.24 -14.52 3.87
N ILE A 406 9.57 -13.61 2.94
CA ILE A 406 8.61 -13.10 1.93
C ILE A 406 8.14 -14.24 1.02
N SER A 407 9.07 -15.04 0.50
CA SER A 407 8.75 -16.16 -0.39
C SER A 407 7.87 -17.21 0.30
N LYS A 408 8.14 -17.51 1.58
CA LYS A 408 7.31 -18.41 2.38
C LYS A 408 5.89 -17.86 2.58
N LEU A 409 5.74 -16.60 2.98
CA LEU A 409 4.42 -15.99 3.14
C LEU A 409 3.62 -15.99 1.84
N LEU A 410 4.27 -15.64 0.72
CA LEU A 410 3.61 -15.56 -0.57
C LEU A 410 3.27 -16.92 -1.15
N SER A 411 4.03 -17.98 -0.86
CA SER A 411 3.65 -19.35 -1.24
C SER A 411 2.44 -19.86 -0.44
N TRP A 412 2.34 -19.53 0.85
CA TRP A 412 1.13 -19.79 1.64
C TRP A 412 -0.07 -18.97 1.14
N SER A 413 0.17 -17.74 0.69
CA SER A 413 -0.85 -16.89 0.10
C SER A 413 -1.38 -17.50 -1.22
N ASP A 414 -0.48 -17.94 -2.09
CA ASP A 414 -0.84 -18.59 -3.36
C ASP A 414 -1.65 -19.87 -3.16
N ALA A 415 -1.36 -20.65 -2.12
CA ALA A 415 -2.08 -21.88 -1.83
C ALA A 415 -3.55 -21.67 -1.41
N SER A 416 -3.94 -20.45 -1.04
CA SER A 416 -5.29 -20.14 -0.53
C SER A 416 -6.10 -19.20 -1.43
N ARG A 417 -5.45 -18.33 -2.21
CA ARG A 417 -6.15 -17.44 -3.14
C ARG A 417 -6.72 -18.20 -4.34
N ARG A 418 -7.83 -17.70 -4.88
CA ARG A 418 -8.45 -18.21 -6.12
C ARG A 418 -8.24 -17.30 -7.33
N ILE A 419 -8.04 -16.01 -7.08
CA ILE A 419 -7.93 -14.97 -8.10
C ILE A 419 -6.47 -14.88 -8.54
N ALA A 420 -6.25 -14.89 -9.85
CA ALA A 420 -4.91 -14.74 -10.41
C ALA A 420 -4.41 -13.29 -10.28
N VAL A 421 -3.11 -13.11 -10.07
CA VAL A 421 -2.47 -11.79 -10.00
C VAL A 421 -1.57 -11.60 -11.20
N ARG A 422 -2.03 -10.80 -12.14
CA ARG A 422 -1.27 -10.36 -13.32
C ARG A 422 -0.62 -9.00 -13.08
N THR A 423 0.17 -8.56 -14.05
CA THR A 423 0.87 -7.27 -13.99
C THR A 423 0.52 -6.34 -15.14
N ASN A 424 0.67 -5.03 -14.92
CA ASN A 424 0.59 -3.98 -15.93
C ASN A 424 2.01 -3.55 -16.30
N VAL A 425 2.49 -3.97 -17.47
CA VAL A 425 3.87 -3.73 -17.93
C VAL A 425 3.94 -3.66 -19.45
N GLU A 426 4.89 -2.87 -19.94
CA GLU A 426 5.15 -2.69 -21.37
C GLU A 426 6.60 -3.00 -21.76
N THR A 427 7.50 -3.19 -20.78
CA THR A 427 8.93 -3.45 -21.01
C THR A 427 9.37 -4.81 -20.46
N VAL A 428 10.38 -5.41 -21.08
CA VAL A 428 10.95 -6.70 -20.66
C VAL A 428 11.49 -6.63 -19.23
N GLU A 429 12.17 -5.55 -18.85
CA GLU A 429 12.69 -5.35 -17.50
C GLU A 429 11.58 -5.35 -16.44
N SER A 430 10.49 -4.62 -16.71
CA SER A 430 9.34 -4.56 -15.81
C SER A 430 8.60 -5.90 -15.75
N ALA A 431 8.50 -6.61 -16.87
CA ALA A 431 7.95 -7.96 -16.94
C ALA A 431 8.77 -8.94 -16.09
N GLN A 432 10.11 -8.91 -16.18
CA GLN A 432 10.99 -9.76 -15.37
C GLN A 432 10.87 -9.46 -13.87
N THR A 433 10.74 -8.18 -13.51
CA THR A 433 10.51 -7.77 -12.12
C THR A 433 9.15 -8.27 -11.61
N ALA A 434 8.10 -8.19 -12.41
CA ALA A 434 6.80 -8.71 -12.04
C ALA A 434 6.81 -10.24 -11.89
N LEU A 435 7.51 -10.96 -12.77
CA LEU A 435 7.67 -12.41 -12.71
C LEU A 435 8.46 -12.85 -11.47
N SER A 436 9.52 -12.12 -11.09
CA SER A 436 10.24 -12.39 -9.84
C SER A 436 9.37 -12.15 -8.60
N PHE A 437 8.32 -11.33 -8.74
CA PHE A 437 7.28 -11.11 -7.75
C PHE A 437 6.10 -12.10 -7.81
N GLY A 438 6.14 -13.05 -8.75
CA GLY A 438 5.14 -14.09 -8.93
C GLY A 438 3.90 -13.66 -9.69
N ALA A 439 4.02 -12.70 -10.62
CA ALA A 439 2.94 -12.37 -11.53
C ALA A 439 2.61 -13.55 -12.47
N GLU A 440 1.32 -13.77 -12.72
CA GLU A 440 0.80 -14.90 -13.50
C GLU A 440 0.41 -14.50 -14.94
N GLY A 441 1.12 -13.51 -15.48
CA GLY A 441 0.92 -12.95 -16.81
C GLY A 441 0.79 -11.43 -16.82
N ILE A 442 0.59 -10.86 -18.01
CA ILE A 442 0.33 -9.43 -18.21
C ILE A 442 -1.17 -9.25 -18.41
N GLY A 443 -1.82 -8.49 -17.53
CA GLY A 443 -3.24 -8.13 -17.66
C GLY A 443 -3.46 -6.82 -18.41
N LEU A 444 -2.41 -6.02 -18.59
CA LEU A 444 -2.42 -4.81 -19.41
C LEU A 444 -1.01 -4.45 -19.91
N ALA A 445 -0.76 -4.68 -21.20
CA ALA A 445 0.33 -4.07 -21.95
C ALA A 445 -0.23 -2.91 -22.76
N ARG A 446 0.22 -1.71 -22.44
CA ARG A 446 -0.10 -0.45 -23.11
C ARG A 446 0.73 -0.29 -24.37
N SER A 447 0.08 -0.36 -25.52
CA SER A 447 0.75 -0.25 -26.83
C SER A 447 1.30 1.16 -27.09
N GLU A 448 0.79 2.17 -26.40
CA GLU A 448 1.12 3.58 -26.56
C GLU A 448 2.54 3.89 -26.10
N HIS A 449 2.93 3.30 -24.97
CA HIS A 449 4.25 3.52 -24.37
C HIS A 449 5.38 2.95 -25.25
N MET A 450 5.06 2.02 -26.14
CA MET A 450 6.02 1.50 -27.12
C MET A 450 6.35 2.54 -28.21
N PHE A 451 5.63 3.65 -28.32
CA PHE A 451 5.93 4.68 -29.33
C PHE A 451 6.81 5.83 -28.82
N PHE A 452 7.15 5.88 -27.52
CA PHE A 452 7.81 7.06 -26.92
C PHE A 452 9.28 7.25 -27.29
N SER A 453 9.91 6.37 -28.06
CA SER A 453 11.27 6.66 -28.55
C SER A 453 11.22 7.81 -29.58
N PRO A 454 12.24 8.69 -29.65
CA PRO A 454 12.21 9.86 -30.54
C PRO A 454 11.91 9.52 -32.00
N GLU A 455 12.51 8.44 -32.51
CA GLU A 455 12.30 7.98 -33.89
C GLU A 455 10.86 7.52 -34.14
N ARG A 456 10.25 6.81 -33.18
CA ARG A 456 8.87 6.32 -33.26
C ARG A 456 7.87 7.45 -33.09
N MET A 457 8.17 8.43 -32.25
CA MET A 457 7.37 9.64 -32.06
C MET A 457 7.25 10.45 -33.35
N VAL A 458 8.33 10.56 -34.13
CA VAL A 458 8.27 11.22 -35.45
C VAL A 458 7.30 10.47 -36.36
N ALA A 459 7.43 9.15 -36.49
CA ALA A 459 6.53 8.34 -37.34
C ALA A 459 5.06 8.43 -36.89
N LEU A 460 4.81 8.44 -35.57
CA LEU A 460 3.48 8.59 -35.01
C LEU A 460 2.90 9.99 -35.30
N ARG A 461 3.68 11.07 -35.11
CA ARG A 461 3.27 12.44 -35.49
C ARG A 461 2.96 12.53 -36.98
N ARG A 462 3.73 11.85 -37.84
CA ARG A 462 3.44 11.78 -39.28
C ARG A 462 2.11 11.12 -39.56
N MET A 463 1.80 10.00 -38.90
CA MET A 463 0.51 9.35 -39.04
C MET A 463 -0.64 10.28 -38.62
N ILE A 464 -0.53 10.91 -37.44
CA ILE A 464 -1.59 11.77 -36.88
C ILE A 464 -1.88 12.99 -37.76
N LEU A 465 -0.84 13.57 -38.37
CA LEU A 465 -0.92 14.83 -39.12
C LEU A 465 -1.14 14.64 -40.63
N SER A 466 -1.26 13.39 -41.10
CA SER A 466 -1.50 13.04 -42.50
C SER A 466 -2.99 13.03 -42.83
N GLU A 467 -3.37 13.65 -43.95
CA GLU A 467 -4.76 13.76 -44.37
C GLU A 467 -5.22 12.58 -45.24
N ASP A 468 -4.31 11.92 -45.96
CA ASP A 468 -4.58 10.74 -46.80
C ASP A 468 -4.20 9.40 -46.14
N GLU A 469 -4.99 8.36 -46.43
CA GLU A 469 -4.81 6.99 -45.92
C GLU A 469 -3.49 6.36 -46.38
N ASP A 470 -3.06 6.64 -47.60
CA ASP A 470 -1.80 6.14 -48.15
C ASP A 470 -0.59 6.70 -47.40
N ALA A 471 -0.59 7.99 -47.06
CA ALA A 471 0.46 8.63 -46.26
C ALA A 471 0.47 8.10 -44.82
N ARG A 472 -0.71 7.87 -44.21
CA ARG A 472 -0.80 7.23 -42.89
C ARG A 472 -0.22 5.82 -42.94
N SER A 473 -0.58 5.03 -43.93
CA SER A 473 -0.05 3.67 -44.12
C SER A 473 1.48 3.65 -44.30
N ARG A 474 2.04 4.57 -45.10
CA ARG A 474 3.50 4.71 -45.25
C ARG A 474 4.19 5.13 -43.95
N ALA A 475 3.59 6.03 -43.17
CA ALA A 475 4.12 6.46 -41.87
C ALA A 475 4.12 5.31 -40.84
N LEU A 476 3.15 4.41 -40.94
CA LEU A 476 2.98 3.27 -40.05
C LEU A 476 3.90 2.08 -40.39
N ALA A 477 4.36 1.94 -41.64
CA ALA A 477 5.14 0.78 -42.08
C ALA A 477 6.40 0.51 -41.22
N GLY A 478 7.17 1.54 -40.88
CA GLY A 478 8.36 1.40 -40.03
C GLY A 478 8.05 1.12 -38.56
N LEU A 479 6.84 1.45 -38.09
CA LEU A 479 6.42 1.21 -36.70
C LEU A 479 6.12 -0.28 -36.44
N VAL A 480 5.73 -1.03 -37.48
CA VAL A 480 5.46 -2.47 -37.38
C VAL A 480 6.70 -3.22 -36.89
N ASP A 481 7.87 -2.96 -37.48
CA ASP A 481 9.12 -3.68 -37.16
C ASP A 481 9.55 -3.43 -35.72
N PHE A 482 9.46 -2.17 -35.28
CA PHE A 482 9.74 -1.77 -33.92
C PHE A 482 8.85 -2.47 -32.89
N GLN A 483 7.53 -2.46 -33.09
CA GLN A 483 6.60 -3.13 -32.19
C GLN A 483 6.72 -4.66 -32.26
N THR A 484 7.03 -5.22 -33.43
CA THR A 484 7.27 -6.66 -33.59
C THR A 484 8.39 -7.13 -32.68
N GLY A 485 9.50 -6.37 -32.63
CA GLY A 485 10.62 -6.63 -31.73
C GLY A 485 10.21 -6.61 -30.25
N ASP A 486 9.48 -5.57 -29.85
CA ASP A 486 9.01 -5.40 -28.47
C ASP A 486 8.05 -6.52 -28.04
N TYR A 487 7.05 -6.83 -28.86
CA TYR A 487 6.10 -7.91 -28.58
C TYR A 487 6.79 -9.29 -28.56
N SER A 488 7.69 -9.57 -29.51
CA SER A 488 8.46 -10.81 -29.51
C SER A 488 9.24 -10.99 -28.21
N ALA A 489 9.88 -9.92 -27.73
CA ALA A 489 10.63 -9.93 -26.49
C ALA A 489 9.73 -10.10 -25.26
N LEU A 490 8.58 -9.42 -25.21
CA LEU A 490 7.59 -9.56 -24.13
C LEU A 490 6.99 -10.96 -24.05
N PHE A 491 6.55 -11.52 -25.18
CA PHE A 491 6.02 -12.88 -25.25
C PHE A 491 7.05 -13.91 -24.80
N SER A 492 8.30 -13.76 -25.25
CA SER A 492 9.41 -14.65 -24.85
C SER A 492 9.72 -14.54 -23.35
N ALA A 493 9.63 -13.34 -22.77
CA ALA A 493 9.84 -13.13 -21.33
C ALA A 493 8.75 -13.82 -20.48
N MET A 494 7.52 -13.88 -20.99
CA MET A 494 6.36 -14.44 -20.28
C MET A 494 6.25 -15.97 -20.38
N ARG A 495 7.00 -16.64 -21.26
CA ARG A 495 7.15 -18.11 -21.32
C ARG A 495 5.82 -18.88 -21.21
N GLY A 496 4.87 -18.54 -22.07
CA GLY A 496 3.55 -19.18 -22.13
C GLY A 496 2.52 -18.65 -21.14
N LEU A 497 2.88 -17.68 -20.29
CA LEU A 497 1.91 -16.90 -19.53
C LEU A 497 1.14 -15.93 -20.45
N PRO A 498 -0.14 -15.65 -20.15
CA PRO A 498 -0.99 -14.79 -20.96
C PRO A 498 -0.50 -13.36 -20.99
N VAL A 499 -0.47 -12.77 -22.19
CA VAL A 499 -0.13 -11.37 -22.42
C VAL A 499 -1.31 -10.63 -23.02
N THR A 500 -1.89 -9.72 -22.23
CA THR A 500 -3.03 -8.90 -22.64
C THR A 500 -2.54 -7.60 -23.26
N VAL A 501 -2.64 -7.47 -24.58
CA VAL A 501 -2.26 -6.27 -25.33
C VAL A 501 -3.49 -5.38 -25.52
N ARG A 502 -3.44 -4.17 -24.97
CA ARG A 502 -4.46 -3.16 -25.22
C ARG A 502 -4.11 -2.40 -26.50
N LEU A 503 -5.07 -2.35 -27.42
CA LEU A 503 -4.95 -1.56 -28.65
C LEU A 503 -4.82 -0.07 -28.33
N PHE A 504 -4.45 0.73 -29.34
CA PHE A 504 -4.16 2.15 -29.19
C PHE A 504 -5.34 2.91 -28.54
N ASP A 505 -5.11 3.41 -27.33
CA ASP A 505 -6.09 4.17 -26.55
C ASP A 505 -5.86 5.69 -26.41
N PRO A 506 -4.66 6.25 -26.54
CA PRO A 506 -4.40 7.59 -26.08
C PRO A 506 -5.05 8.61 -27.02
N PRO A 507 -5.48 9.77 -26.50
CA PRO A 507 -6.00 10.85 -27.32
C PRO A 507 -4.85 11.47 -28.13
N LEU A 508 -5.12 11.81 -29.40
CA LEU A 508 -4.06 12.20 -30.36
C LEU A 508 -3.24 13.42 -29.90
N HIS A 509 -3.86 14.34 -29.17
CA HIS A 509 -3.22 15.56 -28.65
C HIS A 509 -2.03 15.32 -27.70
N GLU A 510 -1.91 14.12 -27.09
CA GLU A 510 -0.76 13.78 -26.24
C GLU A 510 0.54 13.67 -27.03
N PHE A 511 0.48 13.38 -28.34
CA PHE A 511 1.65 13.18 -29.19
C PHE A 511 1.95 14.39 -30.09
N LEU A 512 1.05 15.38 -30.10
CA LEU A 512 1.19 16.57 -30.92
C LEU A 512 2.29 17.50 -30.37
N PRO A 513 3.05 18.18 -31.25
CA PRO A 513 4.02 19.19 -30.82
C PRO A 513 3.33 20.36 -30.12
N ARG A 514 3.90 20.82 -29.00
CA ARG A 514 3.32 21.88 -28.16
C ARG A 514 4.13 23.18 -28.19
N THR A 515 5.45 23.08 -28.31
CA THR A 515 6.32 24.26 -28.37
C THR A 515 6.51 24.75 -29.80
N ASP A 516 6.83 26.04 -29.98
CA ASP A 516 7.11 26.59 -31.31
C ASP A 516 8.25 25.84 -32.01
N GLU A 517 9.30 25.48 -31.27
CA GLU A 517 10.43 24.67 -31.76
C GLU A 517 9.98 23.28 -32.24
N GLU A 518 9.18 22.56 -31.44
CA GLU A 518 8.67 21.24 -31.85
C GLU A 518 7.75 21.33 -33.08
N ILE A 519 6.98 22.42 -33.21
CA ILE A 519 6.12 22.66 -34.35
C ILE A 519 6.98 22.91 -35.60
N GLU A 520 8.04 23.72 -35.49
CA GLU A 520 8.98 23.97 -36.60
C GLU A 520 9.68 22.68 -37.06
N ASP A 521 10.20 21.90 -36.12
CA ASP A 521 10.83 20.61 -36.41
C ASP A 521 9.85 19.62 -37.05
N THR A 522 8.63 19.53 -36.51
CA THR A 522 7.60 18.65 -37.03
C THR A 522 7.19 19.07 -38.43
N ALA A 523 7.03 20.38 -38.68
CA ALA A 523 6.70 20.93 -40.00
C ALA A 523 7.79 20.61 -41.03
N ALA A 524 9.06 20.81 -40.67
CA ALA A 524 10.20 20.44 -41.51
C ALA A 524 10.23 18.94 -41.82
N SER A 525 10.01 18.09 -40.80
CA SER A 525 10.00 16.63 -40.96
C SER A 525 8.87 16.09 -41.86
N LEU A 526 7.79 16.86 -42.00
CA LEU A 526 6.61 16.57 -42.80
C LEU A 526 6.64 17.21 -44.18
N GLY A 527 7.57 18.14 -44.42
CA GLY A 527 7.59 18.94 -45.64
C GLY A 527 6.38 19.88 -45.77
N VAL A 528 5.80 20.33 -44.66
CA VAL A 528 4.66 21.27 -44.64
C VAL A 528 5.07 22.62 -44.08
N ALA A 529 4.36 23.69 -44.46
CA ALA A 529 4.58 25.00 -43.87
C ALA A 529 4.11 25.02 -42.40
N VAL A 530 4.88 25.70 -41.52
CA VAL A 530 4.55 25.87 -40.09
C VAL A 530 3.12 26.37 -39.88
N ARG A 531 2.67 27.34 -40.69
CA ARG A 531 1.30 27.87 -40.65
C ARG A 531 0.25 26.79 -40.94
N ALA A 532 0.50 25.92 -41.93
CA ALA A 532 -0.40 24.83 -42.27
C ALA A 532 -0.46 23.80 -41.14
N LEU A 533 0.68 23.49 -40.52
CA LEU A 533 0.71 22.60 -39.36
C LEU A 533 -0.08 23.19 -38.18
N ARG A 534 0.08 24.48 -37.85
CA ARG A 534 -0.69 25.13 -36.76
C ARG A 534 -2.20 25.02 -36.96
N LEU A 535 -2.68 25.27 -38.19
CA LEU A 535 -4.10 25.10 -38.52
C LEU A 535 -4.58 23.64 -38.36
N ARG A 536 -3.71 22.65 -38.64
CA ARG A 536 -4.03 21.23 -38.39
C ARG A 536 -4.08 20.92 -36.90
N LEU A 537 -3.14 21.45 -36.12
CA LEU A 537 -3.13 21.27 -34.66
C LEU A 537 -4.40 21.86 -34.03
N GLU A 538 -4.83 23.04 -34.46
CA GLU A 538 -6.09 23.66 -34.02
C GLU A 538 -7.32 22.81 -34.35
N ARG A 539 -7.33 22.11 -35.50
CA ARG A 539 -8.43 21.21 -35.88
C ARG A 539 -8.48 19.92 -35.07
N ILE A 540 -7.33 19.41 -34.63
CA ILE A 540 -7.23 18.17 -33.84
C ILE A 540 -7.37 18.47 -32.34
N ALA A 541 -7.19 19.73 -31.92
CA ALA A 541 -7.34 20.13 -30.53
C ALA A 541 -8.75 19.83 -30.02
N GLU A 542 -8.81 19.12 -28.88
CA GLU A 542 -10.05 18.76 -28.22
C GLU A 542 -10.18 19.52 -26.91
N ILE A 543 -11.40 19.96 -26.57
CA ILE A 543 -11.66 20.65 -25.30
C ILE A 543 -11.53 19.68 -24.12
N ASN A 544 -12.03 18.45 -24.26
CA ASN A 544 -11.99 17.41 -23.22
C ASN A 544 -11.41 16.11 -23.80
N PRO A 545 -10.08 16.02 -23.97
CA PRO A 545 -9.47 14.91 -24.70
C PRO A 545 -9.71 13.53 -24.07
N MET A 546 -9.93 13.47 -22.75
CA MET A 546 -10.27 12.20 -22.09
C MET A 546 -11.55 11.56 -22.65
N LEU A 547 -12.54 12.37 -23.06
CA LEU A 547 -13.80 11.89 -23.64
C LEU A 547 -13.83 12.00 -25.18
N GLY A 548 -12.69 12.31 -25.80
CA GLY A 548 -12.57 12.69 -27.20
C GLY A 548 -12.35 11.53 -28.18
N HIS A 549 -11.63 11.81 -29.27
CA HIS A 549 -11.32 10.91 -30.36
C HIS A 549 -10.15 10.00 -29.99
N ARG A 550 -10.47 8.95 -29.23
CA ARG A 550 -9.51 8.00 -28.67
C ARG A 550 -10.02 6.56 -28.70
N GLY A 551 -9.16 5.61 -28.31
CA GLY A 551 -9.54 4.19 -28.18
C GLY A 551 -10.20 3.60 -29.43
N VAL A 552 -11.28 2.82 -29.23
CA VAL A 552 -12.01 2.18 -30.34
C VAL A 552 -12.45 3.16 -31.43
N ARG A 553 -12.70 4.42 -31.09
CA ARG A 553 -13.13 5.44 -32.05
C ARG A 553 -12.03 5.74 -33.06
N LEU A 554 -10.76 5.80 -32.62
CA LEU A 554 -9.61 5.94 -33.51
C LEU A 554 -9.44 4.71 -34.39
N ALA A 555 -9.59 3.51 -33.83
CA ALA A 555 -9.48 2.28 -34.60
C ALA A 555 -10.55 2.18 -35.71
N ILE A 556 -11.74 2.77 -35.49
CA ILE A 556 -12.83 2.80 -36.48
C ILE A 556 -12.57 3.86 -37.56
N THR A 557 -12.16 5.07 -37.17
CA THR A 557 -11.94 6.17 -38.12
C THR A 557 -10.63 6.04 -38.90
N TYR A 558 -9.62 5.41 -38.29
CA TYR A 558 -8.29 5.16 -38.86
C TYR A 558 -7.94 3.67 -38.74
N PRO A 559 -8.58 2.80 -39.54
CA PRO A 559 -8.40 1.35 -39.48
C PRO A 559 -6.95 0.89 -39.69
N GLU A 560 -6.12 1.68 -40.38
CA GLU A 560 -4.70 1.42 -40.60
C GLU A 560 -3.90 1.34 -39.29
N ILE A 561 -4.31 2.04 -38.22
CA ILE A 561 -3.70 1.93 -36.89
C ILE A 561 -3.94 0.52 -36.34
N LEU A 562 -5.18 0.04 -36.42
CA LEU A 562 -5.56 -1.30 -35.99
C LEU A 562 -4.78 -2.36 -36.80
N GLN A 563 -4.67 -2.17 -38.11
CA GLN A 563 -3.95 -3.09 -39.00
C GLN A 563 -2.47 -3.19 -38.62
N MET A 564 -1.79 -2.05 -38.47
CA MET A 564 -0.39 -1.97 -38.06
C MET A 564 -0.16 -2.67 -36.72
N GLN A 565 -0.99 -2.38 -35.70
CA GLN A 565 -0.84 -3.00 -34.38
C GLN A 565 -1.05 -4.50 -34.42
N MET A 566 -2.08 -4.98 -35.12
CA MET A 566 -2.34 -6.41 -35.24
C MET A 566 -1.24 -7.12 -36.02
N GLN A 567 -0.71 -6.51 -37.08
CA GLN A 567 0.45 -7.04 -37.81
C GLN A 567 1.65 -7.19 -36.87
N ALA A 568 1.97 -6.17 -36.07
CA ALA A 568 3.09 -6.22 -35.13
C ALA A 568 2.90 -7.28 -34.02
N VAL A 569 1.69 -7.37 -33.45
CA VAL A 569 1.36 -8.37 -32.42
C VAL A 569 1.51 -9.79 -32.98
N LEU A 570 0.95 -10.06 -34.17
CA LEU A 570 0.98 -11.39 -34.78
C LEU A 570 2.38 -11.76 -35.29
N ALA A 571 3.14 -10.80 -35.83
CA ALA A 571 4.53 -11.02 -36.22
C ALA A 571 5.41 -11.30 -35.00
N GLY A 572 5.24 -10.53 -33.91
CA GLY A 572 5.96 -10.74 -32.66
C GLY A 572 5.65 -12.09 -32.04
N ALA A 573 4.38 -12.50 -32.08
CA ALA A 573 3.92 -13.82 -31.65
C ALA A 573 4.59 -14.96 -32.39
N ARG A 574 4.61 -14.88 -33.73
CA ARG A 574 5.28 -15.86 -34.60
C ARG A 574 6.75 -15.98 -34.23
N ALA A 575 7.46 -14.85 -34.18
CA ALA A 575 8.87 -14.81 -33.84
C ALA A 575 9.18 -15.38 -32.44
N ALA A 576 8.33 -15.12 -31.45
CA ALA A 576 8.47 -15.71 -30.12
C ALA A 576 8.19 -17.22 -30.13
N SER A 577 7.14 -17.67 -30.83
CA SER A 577 6.74 -19.09 -30.92
C SER A 577 7.76 -20.00 -31.60
N GLU A 578 8.68 -19.42 -32.38
CA GLU A 578 9.81 -20.13 -32.98
C GLU A 578 10.98 -20.29 -32.01
N ARG A 579 11.06 -19.45 -30.97
CA ARG A 579 12.16 -19.39 -29.99
C ARG A 579 11.87 -20.10 -28.66
N GLN A 580 10.62 -20.50 -28.42
CA GLN A 580 10.21 -21.18 -27.19
C GLN A 580 9.35 -22.42 -27.48
N ALA A 581 9.29 -23.34 -26.51
CA ALA A 581 8.50 -24.56 -26.64
C ALA A 581 7.04 -24.33 -26.22
N GLU A 582 6.83 -23.47 -25.22
CA GLU A 582 5.52 -23.15 -24.69
C GLU A 582 4.71 -22.33 -25.70
N PRO A 583 3.40 -22.61 -25.89
CA PRO A 583 2.56 -21.79 -26.75
C PRO A 583 2.53 -20.33 -26.30
N VAL A 584 2.62 -19.40 -27.25
CA VAL A 584 2.43 -17.96 -26.96
C VAL A 584 0.94 -17.71 -26.72
N VAL A 585 0.58 -17.13 -25.57
CA VAL A 585 -0.81 -16.85 -25.20
C VAL A 585 -1.09 -15.36 -25.29
N ILE A 586 -1.93 -14.97 -26.24
CA ILE A 586 -2.20 -13.57 -26.61
C ILE A 586 -3.66 -13.26 -26.35
N GLU A 587 -3.87 -12.18 -25.60
CA GLU A 587 -5.19 -11.61 -25.34
C GLU A 587 -5.22 -10.20 -25.95
N VAL A 588 -5.96 -9.97 -27.04
CA VAL A 588 -6.10 -8.64 -27.65
C VAL A 588 -7.33 -7.95 -27.06
N MET A 589 -7.14 -6.74 -26.54
CA MET A 589 -8.16 -5.99 -25.83
C MET A 589 -8.46 -4.64 -26.50
N VAL A 590 -9.73 -4.43 -26.86
CA VAL A 590 -10.20 -3.15 -27.40
C VAL A 590 -10.49 -2.17 -26.25
N PRO A 591 -9.93 -0.96 -26.25
CA PRO A 591 -10.20 0.07 -25.24
C PRO A 591 -11.42 0.92 -25.60
N PHE A 592 -11.98 1.59 -24.58
CA PHE A 592 -12.90 2.70 -24.65
C PHE A 592 -14.23 2.42 -25.38
N VAL A 593 -14.69 1.17 -25.33
CA VAL A 593 -15.93 0.76 -25.99
C VAL A 593 -17.16 1.23 -25.22
N SER A 594 -18.22 1.55 -25.96
CA SER A 594 -19.51 1.96 -25.39
C SER A 594 -20.66 1.07 -25.87
N THR A 595 -20.50 0.39 -27.01
CA THR A 595 -21.50 -0.43 -27.68
C THR A 595 -20.92 -1.77 -28.13
N ALA A 596 -21.78 -2.78 -28.28
CA ALA A 596 -21.38 -4.06 -28.86
C ALA A 596 -21.06 -3.96 -30.36
N THR A 597 -21.64 -2.99 -31.07
CA THR A 597 -21.33 -2.75 -32.50
C THR A 597 -19.90 -2.28 -32.72
N GLU A 598 -19.38 -1.39 -31.87
CA GLU A 598 -17.97 -0.99 -31.89
C GLU A 598 -17.04 -2.20 -31.72
N VAL A 599 -17.39 -3.09 -30.77
CA VAL A 599 -16.64 -4.33 -30.52
C VAL A 599 -16.70 -5.27 -31.73
N SER A 600 -17.89 -5.49 -32.31
CA SER A 600 -18.07 -6.34 -33.50
C SER A 600 -17.24 -5.86 -34.68
N TRP A 601 -17.25 -4.55 -34.96
CA TRP A 601 -16.53 -3.97 -36.09
C TRP A 601 -15.02 -4.21 -35.99
N VAL A 602 -14.44 -4.05 -34.79
CA VAL A 602 -13.01 -4.31 -34.56
C VAL A 602 -12.73 -5.81 -34.59
N ARG A 603 -13.60 -6.62 -33.98
CA ARG A 603 -13.49 -8.07 -33.94
C ARG A 603 -13.36 -8.66 -35.34
N GLU A 604 -14.26 -8.32 -36.25
CA GLU A 604 -14.26 -8.82 -37.63
C GLU A 604 -12.90 -8.60 -38.32
N ARG A 605 -12.32 -7.41 -38.16
CA ARG A 605 -11.01 -7.06 -38.73
C ARG A 605 -9.86 -7.80 -38.07
N VAL A 606 -9.87 -7.87 -36.74
CA VAL A 606 -8.85 -8.59 -35.96
C VAL A 606 -8.83 -10.08 -36.35
N PHE A 607 -9.99 -10.72 -36.45
CA PHE A 607 -10.08 -12.12 -36.84
C PHE A 607 -9.68 -12.35 -38.30
N ALA A 608 -10.06 -11.45 -39.23
CA ALA A 608 -9.59 -11.54 -40.62
C ALA A 608 -8.05 -11.47 -40.72
N MET A 609 -7.41 -10.57 -39.96
CA MET A 609 -5.94 -10.49 -39.90
C MET A 609 -5.30 -11.72 -39.26
N LEU A 610 -5.92 -12.25 -38.20
CA LEU A 610 -5.46 -13.46 -37.53
C LEU A 610 -5.52 -14.67 -38.48
N GLU A 611 -6.62 -14.83 -39.23
CA GLU A 611 -6.75 -15.89 -40.24
C GLU A 611 -5.71 -15.76 -41.35
N ASN A 612 -5.53 -14.55 -41.89
CA ASN A 612 -4.54 -14.27 -42.93
C ASN A 612 -3.09 -14.49 -42.45
N SER A 613 -2.83 -14.32 -41.15
CA SER A 613 -1.51 -14.58 -40.57
C SER A 613 -1.14 -16.06 -40.56
N GLY A 614 -2.10 -16.98 -40.71
CA GLY A 614 -1.87 -18.42 -40.66
C GLY A 614 -1.59 -18.99 -39.26
N LEU A 615 -1.58 -18.15 -38.21
CA LEU A 615 -1.33 -18.59 -36.82
C LEU A 615 -2.47 -19.42 -36.24
N THR A 616 -3.68 -19.31 -36.78
CA THR A 616 -4.86 -20.10 -36.35
C THR A 616 -4.71 -21.61 -36.55
N ARG A 617 -3.78 -22.04 -37.41
CA ARG A 617 -3.55 -23.46 -37.75
C ARG A 617 -2.46 -24.10 -36.89
N SER A 618 -1.85 -23.35 -35.97
CA SER A 618 -0.72 -23.80 -35.16
C SER A 618 -1.11 -23.84 -33.68
N ASP A 619 -0.87 -24.97 -33.02
CA ASP A 619 -1.03 -25.08 -31.56
C ASP A 619 0.00 -24.23 -30.78
N ARG A 620 0.92 -23.56 -31.48
CA ARG A 620 1.95 -22.70 -30.87
C ARG A 620 1.48 -21.31 -30.49
N VAL A 621 0.31 -20.87 -30.94
CA VAL A 621 -0.26 -19.56 -30.57
C VAL A 621 -1.71 -19.73 -30.15
N ARG A 622 -2.02 -19.32 -28.91
CA ARG A 622 -3.39 -19.25 -28.38
C ARG A 622 -3.83 -17.80 -28.40
N PHE A 623 -4.97 -17.54 -29.02
CA PHE A 623 -5.51 -16.21 -29.18
C PHE A 623 -6.85 -16.07 -28.47
N SER A 624 -7.07 -14.93 -27.83
CA SER A 624 -8.37 -14.54 -27.29
C SER A 624 -8.63 -13.07 -27.56
N PHE A 625 -9.89 -12.73 -27.83
CA PHE A 625 -10.31 -11.37 -28.10
C PHE A 625 -11.22 -10.86 -26.98
N GLY A 626 -10.95 -9.66 -26.51
CA GLY A 626 -11.65 -9.07 -25.38
C GLY A 626 -11.80 -7.57 -25.51
N THR A 627 -12.41 -6.99 -24.48
CA THR A 627 -12.60 -5.54 -24.41
C THR A 627 -12.43 -5.01 -23.00
N MET A 628 -12.01 -3.76 -22.91
CA MET A 628 -12.03 -3.02 -21.66
C MET A 628 -13.46 -2.54 -21.37
N ILE A 629 -13.91 -2.68 -20.12
CA ILE A 629 -15.17 -2.13 -19.63
C ILE A 629 -14.82 -0.97 -18.71
N GLU A 630 -14.89 0.23 -19.26
CA GLU A 630 -14.42 1.46 -18.59
C GLU A 630 -15.34 2.66 -18.80
N LEU A 631 -16.48 2.45 -19.46
CA LEU A 631 -17.54 3.45 -19.61
C LEU A 631 -18.83 2.96 -18.94
N PRO A 632 -19.61 3.85 -18.30
CA PRO A 632 -20.88 3.51 -17.67
C PRO A 632 -21.83 2.77 -18.60
N ARG A 633 -21.92 3.22 -19.87
CA ARG A 633 -22.75 2.56 -20.88
C ARG A 633 -22.32 1.12 -21.15
N ALA A 634 -21.01 0.85 -21.20
CA ALA A 634 -20.49 -0.50 -21.41
C ALA A 634 -20.82 -1.41 -20.22
N CYS A 635 -20.78 -0.91 -18.99
CA CYS A 635 -21.22 -1.66 -17.81
C CYS A 635 -22.72 -2.00 -17.90
N LEU A 636 -23.55 -1.02 -18.22
CA LEU A 636 -25.00 -1.21 -18.36
C LEU A 636 -25.35 -2.15 -19.52
N ARG A 637 -24.58 -2.17 -20.59
CA ARG A 637 -24.82 -3.05 -21.76
C ARG A 637 -23.83 -4.22 -21.85
N ALA A 638 -23.24 -4.62 -20.72
CA ALA A 638 -22.20 -5.66 -20.70
C ALA A 638 -22.69 -7.01 -21.25
N GLY A 639 -23.99 -7.32 -21.14
CA GLY A 639 -24.56 -8.54 -21.72
C GLY A 639 -24.45 -8.59 -23.25
N ASP A 640 -24.71 -7.47 -23.93
CA ASP A 640 -24.60 -7.39 -25.40
C ASP A 640 -23.15 -7.53 -25.86
N ILE A 641 -22.22 -6.99 -25.06
CA ILE A 641 -20.78 -7.02 -25.35
C ILE A 641 -20.23 -8.43 -25.11
N ALA A 642 -20.62 -9.06 -24.00
CA ALA A 642 -20.09 -10.34 -23.53
C ALA A 642 -20.32 -11.52 -24.49
N SER A 643 -21.37 -11.48 -25.32
CA SER A 643 -21.61 -12.50 -26.34
C SER A 643 -20.60 -12.46 -27.50
N MET A 644 -19.80 -11.39 -27.60
CA MET A 644 -18.86 -11.17 -28.70
C MET A 644 -17.40 -11.33 -28.30
N VAL A 645 -17.11 -11.54 -27.02
CA VAL A 645 -15.74 -11.53 -26.48
C VAL A 645 -15.48 -12.74 -25.60
N ASP A 646 -14.20 -13.13 -25.53
CA ASP A 646 -13.71 -14.19 -24.66
C ASP A 646 -13.46 -13.69 -23.24
N PHE A 647 -13.12 -12.40 -23.10
CA PHE A 647 -12.88 -11.76 -21.82
C PHE A 647 -13.26 -10.28 -21.79
N ILE A 648 -13.52 -9.80 -20.58
CA ILE A 648 -13.60 -8.36 -20.27
C ILE A 648 -12.56 -8.00 -19.21
N SER A 649 -12.04 -6.78 -19.27
CA SER A 649 -11.20 -6.21 -18.20
C SER A 649 -11.75 -4.87 -17.76
N PHE A 650 -11.96 -4.65 -16.47
CA PHE A 650 -12.41 -3.34 -15.99
C PHE A 650 -11.26 -2.35 -15.98
N GLY A 651 -11.41 -1.25 -16.74
CA GLY A 651 -10.56 -0.07 -16.66
C GLY A 651 -11.09 0.85 -15.58
N THR A 652 -10.79 0.53 -14.33
CA THR A 652 -11.44 1.19 -13.18
C THR A 652 -11.09 2.68 -13.05
N ASN A 653 -9.97 3.12 -13.61
CA ASN A 653 -9.57 4.53 -13.58
C ASN A 653 -10.56 5.40 -14.41
N ASP A 654 -10.76 5.08 -15.68
CA ASP A 654 -11.68 5.78 -16.57
C ASP A 654 -13.14 5.56 -16.18
N LEU A 655 -13.47 4.38 -15.63
CA LEU A 655 -14.80 4.11 -15.09
C LEU A 655 -15.11 5.01 -13.88
N THR A 656 -14.17 5.18 -12.95
CA THR A 656 -14.34 6.12 -11.82
C THR A 656 -14.52 7.53 -12.34
N GLN A 657 -13.66 7.99 -13.25
CA GLN A 657 -13.73 9.33 -13.83
C GLN A 657 -15.10 9.63 -14.46
N THR A 658 -15.61 8.71 -15.28
CA THR A 658 -16.88 8.89 -15.98
C THR A 658 -18.12 8.65 -15.11
N THR A 659 -18.02 7.80 -14.08
CA THR A 659 -19.12 7.58 -13.12
C THR A 659 -19.28 8.78 -12.19
N PHE A 660 -18.17 9.37 -11.71
CA PHE A 660 -18.22 10.56 -10.87
C PHE A 660 -18.36 11.87 -11.66
N GLY A 661 -18.00 11.87 -12.95
CA GLY A 661 -17.88 13.11 -13.72
C GLY A 661 -16.68 13.95 -13.28
N ILE A 662 -15.58 13.31 -12.89
CA ILE A 662 -14.38 13.97 -12.37
C ILE A 662 -13.20 13.69 -13.30
N SER A 663 -12.65 14.74 -13.89
CA SER A 663 -11.35 14.66 -14.56
C SER A 663 -10.26 14.33 -13.54
N ARG A 664 -9.54 13.23 -13.76
CA ARG A 664 -8.46 12.79 -12.88
C ARG A 664 -7.34 13.83 -12.77
N ASP A 665 -7.01 14.49 -13.87
CA ASP A 665 -5.94 15.48 -13.92
C ASP A 665 -6.30 16.77 -13.17
N ASP A 666 -7.59 17.09 -13.10
CA ASP A 666 -8.12 18.28 -12.43
C ASP A 666 -8.57 18.02 -10.98
N ALA A 667 -8.80 16.75 -10.63
CA ALA A 667 -9.27 16.33 -9.31
C ALA A 667 -8.44 16.87 -8.12
N PRO A 668 -7.09 16.98 -8.21
CA PRO A 668 -6.28 17.55 -7.13
C PRO A 668 -6.71 18.96 -6.68
N ALA A 669 -7.36 19.74 -7.56
CA ALA A 669 -7.83 21.08 -7.24
C ALA A 669 -8.87 21.12 -6.10
N PHE A 670 -9.64 20.04 -5.90
CA PHE A 670 -10.73 20.02 -4.92
C PHE A 670 -10.78 18.78 -4.03
N LEU A 671 -10.20 17.64 -4.41
CA LEU A 671 -10.31 16.37 -3.66
C LEU A 671 -9.86 16.51 -2.19
N ALA A 672 -8.78 17.26 -1.94
CA ALA A 672 -8.31 17.51 -0.58
C ALA A 672 -9.33 18.27 0.27
N ALA A 673 -10.08 19.20 -0.32
CA ALA A 673 -11.14 19.94 0.36
C ALA A 673 -12.37 19.04 0.62
N TYR A 674 -12.72 18.18 -0.33
CA TYR A 674 -13.80 17.20 -0.18
C TYR A 674 -13.52 16.23 0.96
N HIS A 675 -12.28 15.72 1.04
CA HIS A 675 -11.85 14.85 2.11
C HIS A 675 -11.88 15.56 3.47
N ARG A 676 -11.36 16.80 3.56
CA ARG A 676 -11.41 17.59 4.80
C ARG A 676 -12.84 17.89 5.28
N LYS A 677 -13.79 18.03 4.36
CA LYS A 677 -15.21 18.26 4.66
C LYS A 677 -15.98 16.96 4.93
N GLY A 678 -15.34 15.79 4.80
CA GLY A 678 -16.00 14.49 4.94
C GLY A 678 -17.00 14.19 3.83
N VAL A 679 -16.92 14.85 2.67
CA VAL A 679 -17.78 14.56 1.51
C VAL A 679 -17.39 13.21 0.91
N TYR A 680 -16.09 12.96 0.78
CA TYR A 680 -15.53 11.66 0.42
C TYR A 680 -14.73 11.11 1.58
N GLU A 681 -15.02 9.86 1.96
CA GLU A 681 -14.26 9.16 2.99
C GLU A 681 -12.82 8.88 2.53
N ARG A 682 -12.64 8.60 1.24
CA ARG A 682 -11.36 8.26 0.62
C ARG A 682 -11.26 8.85 -0.78
N ASP A 683 -10.05 8.91 -1.32
CA ASP A 683 -9.83 9.26 -2.71
C ASP A 683 -10.36 8.13 -3.62
N PRO A 684 -11.38 8.39 -4.47
CA PRO A 684 -12.02 7.37 -5.30
C PRO A 684 -11.12 6.84 -6.42
N PHE A 685 -9.98 7.47 -6.70
CA PHE A 685 -8.99 6.98 -7.67
C PHE A 685 -7.92 6.09 -7.04
N VAL A 686 -7.89 5.99 -5.70
CA VAL A 686 -6.97 5.12 -4.95
C VAL A 686 -7.71 3.90 -4.42
N THR A 687 -8.83 4.13 -3.73
CA THR A 687 -9.71 3.06 -3.22
C THR A 687 -11.02 3.11 -3.98
N ILE A 688 -11.46 1.95 -4.48
CA ILE A 688 -12.67 1.83 -5.27
C ILE A 688 -13.87 2.35 -4.47
N ASP A 689 -14.70 3.16 -5.13
CA ASP A 689 -16.02 3.49 -4.62
C ASP A 689 -16.93 2.28 -4.77
N GLU A 690 -17.15 1.54 -3.69
CA GLU A 690 -17.98 0.33 -3.70
C GLU A 690 -19.45 0.61 -4.06
N LYS A 691 -19.97 1.79 -3.73
CA LYS A 691 -21.40 2.10 -3.83
C LYS A 691 -21.83 2.62 -5.20
N GLY A 692 -20.95 3.29 -5.94
CA GLY A 692 -21.21 3.73 -7.31
C GLY A 692 -20.45 2.89 -8.31
N VAL A 693 -19.12 3.04 -8.35
CA VAL A 693 -18.28 2.33 -9.32
C VAL A 693 -18.34 0.80 -9.12
N GLY A 694 -18.34 0.34 -7.87
CA GLY A 694 -18.48 -1.07 -7.52
C GLY A 694 -19.83 -1.66 -7.93
N GLU A 695 -20.92 -0.90 -7.84
CA GLU A 695 -22.23 -1.30 -8.33
C GLU A 695 -22.21 -1.46 -9.86
N MET A 696 -21.57 -0.53 -10.58
CA MET A 696 -21.40 -0.62 -12.04
C MET A 696 -20.64 -1.88 -12.46
N ILE A 697 -19.55 -2.21 -11.75
CA ILE A 697 -18.79 -3.44 -11.96
C ILE A 697 -19.68 -4.67 -11.68
N THR A 698 -20.41 -4.67 -10.57
CA THR A 698 -21.29 -5.80 -10.18
C THR A 698 -22.36 -6.06 -11.23
N ILE A 699 -23.02 -5.01 -11.73
CA ILE A 699 -24.02 -5.10 -12.80
C ILE A 699 -23.40 -5.68 -14.08
N ALA A 700 -22.23 -5.18 -14.45
CA ALA A 700 -21.53 -5.61 -15.66
C ALA A 700 -21.12 -7.09 -15.59
N ILE A 701 -20.60 -7.56 -14.45
CA ILE A 701 -20.25 -8.96 -14.21
C ILE A 701 -21.49 -9.85 -14.32
N ALA A 702 -22.57 -9.48 -13.62
CA ALA A 702 -23.81 -10.27 -13.62
C ALA A 702 -24.40 -10.40 -15.03
N ARG A 703 -24.51 -9.28 -15.77
CA ARG A 703 -25.03 -9.28 -17.15
C ARG A 703 -24.09 -10.00 -18.11
N GLY A 704 -22.78 -9.82 -17.96
CA GLY A 704 -21.77 -10.47 -18.80
C GLY A 704 -21.76 -11.98 -18.64
N LYS A 705 -21.74 -12.51 -17.41
CA LYS A 705 -21.80 -13.95 -17.13
C LYS A 705 -23.13 -14.57 -17.55
N ALA A 706 -24.25 -13.84 -17.45
CA ALA A 706 -25.54 -14.32 -17.92
C ALA A 706 -25.56 -14.52 -19.45
N ALA A 707 -24.91 -13.65 -20.21
CA ALA A 707 -24.81 -13.76 -21.67
C ALA A 707 -23.73 -14.75 -22.11
N ASN A 708 -22.60 -14.82 -21.39
CA ASN A 708 -21.50 -15.74 -21.66
C ASN A 708 -20.97 -16.34 -20.34
N PRO A 709 -21.41 -17.55 -19.94
CA PRO A 709 -20.99 -18.19 -18.70
C PRO A 709 -19.49 -18.47 -18.61
N ARG A 710 -18.79 -18.57 -19.75
CA ARG A 710 -17.33 -18.80 -19.83
C ARG A 710 -16.52 -17.51 -19.91
N LEU A 711 -17.17 -16.34 -19.87
CA LEU A 711 -16.51 -15.04 -19.97
C LEU A 711 -15.45 -14.90 -18.88
N LYS A 712 -14.19 -14.68 -19.25
CA LYS A 712 -13.12 -14.37 -18.30
C LYS A 712 -13.19 -12.89 -17.91
N ILE A 713 -13.03 -12.59 -16.63
CA ILE A 713 -13.23 -11.25 -16.06
C ILE A 713 -11.98 -10.80 -15.32
N GLY A 714 -11.39 -9.70 -15.77
CA GLY A 714 -10.24 -9.05 -15.15
C GLY A 714 -10.58 -7.69 -14.57
N ILE A 715 -9.73 -7.22 -13.65
CA ILE A 715 -9.70 -5.81 -13.24
C ILE A 715 -8.28 -5.29 -13.39
N CYS A 716 -8.12 -4.17 -14.08
CA CYS A 716 -6.84 -3.48 -14.24
C CYS A 716 -6.94 -2.03 -13.73
N GLY A 717 -5.78 -1.46 -13.41
CA GLY A 717 -5.67 -0.09 -12.88
C GLY A 717 -5.08 -0.04 -11.48
N GLU A 718 -5.21 1.10 -10.82
CA GLU A 718 -4.58 1.35 -9.53
C GLU A 718 -5.29 0.64 -8.38
N HIS A 719 -6.63 0.55 -8.46
CA HIS A 719 -7.45 -0.17 -7.49
C HIS A 719 -7.07 -1.65 -7.37
N ALA A 720 -6.58 -2.27 -8.46
CA ALA A 720 -6.11 -3.66 -8.46
C ALA A 720 -4.85 -3.89 -7.60
N GLY A 721 -4.24 -2.85 -7.06
CA GLY A 721 -3.15 -2.95 -6.09
C GLY A 721 -3.45 -2.29 -4.74
N ASP A 722 -4.68 -1.86 -4.50
CA ASP A 722 -5.14 -1.31 -3.21
C ASP A 722 -5.77 -2.42 -2.35
N PRO A 723 -5.30 -2.67 -1.11
CA PRO A 723 -5.81 -3.76 -0.30
C PRO A 723 -7.32 -3.71 -0.01
N THR A 724 -7.89 -2.51 0.18
CA THR A 724 -9.34 -2.40 0.43
C THR A 724 -10.12 -2.78 -0.83
N SER A 725 -9.72 -2.22 -1.97
CA SER A 725 -10.36 -2.53 -3.26
C SER A 725 -10.26 -4.00 -3.63
N LEU A 726 -9.12 -4.65 -3.35
CA LEU A 726 -8.91 -6.07 -3.57
C LEU A 726 -9.82 -6.96 -2.72
N GLN A 727 -10.12 -6.58 -1.48
CA GLN A 727 -11.09 -7.29 -0.65
C GLN A 727 -12.50 -7.21 -1.25
N PHE A 728 -12.88 -6.05 -1.78
CA PHE A 728 -14.14 -5.89 -2.51
C PHE A 728 -14.17 -6.77 -3.77
N PHE A 729 -13.12 -6.72 -4.61
CA PHE A 729 -13.04 -7.52 -5.84
C PHE A 729 -13.05 -9.03 -5.59
N ALA A 730 -12.50 -9.49 -4.46
CA ALA A 730 -12.53 -10.90 -4.08
C ALA A 730 -13.97 -11.45 -3.94
N GLY A 731 -14.92 -10.60 -3.54
CA GLY A 731 -16.33 -10.96 -3.43
C GLY A 731 -17.10 -11.00 -4.76
N LEU A 732 -16.51 -10.53 -5.87
CA LEU A 732 -17.21 -10.34 -7.14
C LEU A 732 -17.05 -11.50 -8.14
N GLY A 733 -16.25 -12.51 -7.81
CA GLY A 733 -16.02 -13.66 -8.71
C GLY A 733 -15.23 -13.29 -9.98
N VAL A 734 -14.29 -12.35 -9.88
CA VAL A 734 -13.34 -12.04 -10.96
C VAL A 734 -12.30 -13.14 -11.10
N ASP A 735 -11.77 -13.35 -12.30
CA ASP A 735 -10.77 -14.39 -12.59
C ASP A 735 -9.35 -13.90 -12.30
N TYR A 736 -9.08 -12.60 -12.51
CA TYR A 736 -7.78 -12.00 -12.21
C TYR A 736 -7.85 -10.52 -11.85
N VAL A 737 -6.82 -10.05 -11.15
CA VAL A 737 -6.50 -8.62 -11.00
C VAL A 737 -5.16 -8.32 -11.64
N SER A 738 -4.94 -7.09 -12.10
CA SER A 738 -3.70 -6.67 -12.75
C SER A 738 -3.23 -5.32 -12.26
N CYS A 739 -2.09 -5.30 -11.57
CA CYS A 739 -1.50 -4.12 -10.93
C CYS A 739 -0.07 -3.87 -11.39
N SER A 740 0.57 -2.78 -10.94
CA SER A 740 1.99 -2.55 -11.22
C SER A 740 2.88 -3.64 -10.58
N PRO A 741 4.11 -3.89 -11.10
CA PRO A 741 4.98 -4.99 -10.62
C PRO A 741 5.15 -5.03 -9.11
N TYR A 742 5.51 -3.91 -8.48
CA TYR A 742 5.77 -3.83 -7.04
C TYR A 742 4.52 -4.04 -6.17
N ARG A 743 3.31 -3.97 -6.74
CA ARG A 743 2.06 -4.25 -6.03
C ARG A 743 1.63 -5.72 -6.14
N VAL A 744 2.28 -6.54 -6.98
CA VAL A 744 1.95 -7.96 -7.15
C VAL A 744 1.99 -8.73 -5.82
N PRO A 745 3.03 -8.61 -4.96
CA PRO A 745 3.04 -9.33 -3.69
C PRO A 745 1.94 -8.89 -2.72
N VAL A 746 1.62 -7.59 -2.71
CA VAL A 746 0.53 -7.02 -1.90
C VAL A 746 -0.81 -7.58 -2.37
N ALA A 747 -1.02 -7.65 -3.69
CA ALA A 747 -2.24 -8.22 -4.27
C ALA A 747 -2.38 -9.71 -3.94
N ARG A 748 -1.30 -10.49 -4.09
CA ARG A 748 -1.28 -11.92 -3.75
C ARG A 748 -1.65 -12.17 -2.29
N LEU A 749 -1.05 -11.43 -1.36
CA LEU A 749 -1.34 -11.54 0.06
C LEU A 749 -2.77 -11.11 0.39
N THR A 750 -3.23 -9.98 -0.14
CA THR A 750 -4.57 -9.46 0.17
C THR A 750 -5.67 -10.38 -0.34
N LEU A 751 -5.53 -10.91 -1.56
CA LEU A 751 -6.51 -11.85 -2.12
C LEU A 751 -6.56 -13.17 -1.35
N ALA A 752 -5.41 -13.62 -0.84
CA ALA A 752 -5.35 -14.77 0.07
C ALA A 752 -6.06 -14.47 1.39
N GLN A 753 -5.89 -13.28 1.95
CA GLN A 753 -6.60 -12.83 3.15
C GLN A 753 -8.11 -12.70 2.96
N ALA A 754 -8.56 -12.32 1.77
CA ALA A 754 -9.99 -12.24 1.46
C ALA A 754 -10.62 -13.61 1.18
N SER A 755 -9.80 -14.62 0.82
CA SER A 755 -10.23 -16.01 0.61
C SER A 755 -10.21 -16.85 1.90
N ALA A 756 -9.60 -16.32 2.95
CA ALA A 756 -9.39 -16.91 4.27
C ALA A 756 -10.58 -16.64 5.19
#